data_AF-A0A9Q5HYJ3-F1
#
_entry.id   AF-A0A9Q5HYJ3-F1
#
_cell.length_a   1.000
_cell.length_b   1.000
_cell.length_c   1.000
_cell.angle_alpha   90.00
_cell.angle_beta   90.00
_cell.angle_gamma   90.00
#
_symmetry.space_group_name_H-M   'P 1'
#
loop_
_entity.id
_entity.type
_entity.pdbx_description
1 polymer ?
#
loop_
_entity_poly.entity_id
_entity_poly.type
_entity_poly.pdbx_seq_one_letter_code
_entity_poly.pdbx_strand_id
1 'polypeptide(L)'
;MFKLPQRLASPFGILGDDAKLSFRTQPGGIRRLAETTNISISDTYWEQYVTLFDSPSDAFSLISSNDIRRALSDAPENVATLVRFLSTRLSNLLIDHTFPTPASTGVASFATSFMKNANVSSQSAQRDPTKEALNCLRVLQRVLPVIFEAEFEEFERKLLWEREGAREVSSDGQTDTLDERPQFVIDDEDDDDDVSSPGPSRSPESMGDESKSPGSTAKAEVKKKVAPTLAERLMNCTIDLLFCCGFTLPTKIQVDHHKINYVIWEKGVGSTIDPGPTNAHDQNKVEVLRFLLVLLSKQIYIPPGSHLSTPSPYSLTLVQQTPRRHVLAILCSLLNTAMNSAQSSATPRIGSVAAALPYNHLVFKGEDVRLTLVGETLQVLCALLDFQSGSARDILNVPSDPFSAAAPTAKTNAFRYFLAKLHRQTDFAFVADGIINILEQYMAAINNVLPGSKKPIPHLLETIIFFWKMVELNKKFRIYILESEKAVDLMTYLLCYFMESKDKPAEPAFNAKLSSPIRVQLPSKWACQGTAGDFMINSIYNVIATTSGALNSLYPALIIALSNSAPYFKHLSVNSSNRLVSLFNSFTNPSFLLSDEGHPRLLFFLLEVFNGVILNHLNENPNLIYAILRSHRSFEELGTFTLARGLREIRRVQLAKEEQAKRQAGSLKGKKADSAEQEAPEHEKARLLSTESRDAIGLATELDLEARMPRDRPLPRLDSIAPSPESEVDRNVSEQPPLSASTSDVPQSKSEKARGKMRQRQRSESVDMSGSLERIAAAGVGRNGFVPTQDWVTSWHQGLPLDTVLLMISELLPKVQNIQSSMSAANSTSAIIDFLRSASIKDALPETPSPPCRKFLWSDTSMVWLASLVWGDIYVRSMTPLGIWNATNSEVSEVSSDALEVPKA
;
A
#
# COMPACT_ATOMS: atom_id res chain seq x y z
N MET A 1 73.66 -6.72 18.09
CA MET A 1 72.63 -7.40 17.26
C MET A 1 71.77 -8.23 18.21
N PHE A 2 70.47 -8.46 18.01
CA PHE A 2 69.62 -8.25 16.83
C PHE A 2 68.43 -7.33 17.11
N LYS A 3 67.80 -6.79 16.05
CA LYS A 3 66.42 -6.26 16.09
C LYS A 3 65.47 -7.33 15.55
N LEU A 4 64.32 -7.56 16.19
CA LEU A 4 63.17 -8.20 15.55
C LEU A 4 62.21 -7.11 15.03
N PRO A 5 61.64 -7.24 13.82
CA PRO A 5 60.64 -6.32 13.31
C PRO A 5 59.22 -6.72 13.74
N GLN A 6 58.39 -5.75 14.12
CA GLN A 6 56.94 -5.94 14.24
C GLN A 6 56.27 -5.78 12.86
N ARG A 7 55.89 -6.90 12.23
CA ARG A 7 54.82 -6.95 11.22
C ARG A 7 54.10 -8.30 11.30
N LEU A 8 52.97 -8.34 12.00
CA LEU A 8 51.94 -9.36 11.79
C LEU A 8 51.07 -8.89 10.62
N ALA A 9 51.32 -9.43 9.42
CA ALA A 9 50.47 -9.20 8.26
C ALA A 9 49.31 -10.20 8.27
N SER A 10 48.06 -9.72 8.17
CA SER A 10 46.87 -10.55 8.05
C SER A 10 46.66 -11.02 6.60
N PRO A 11 46.24 -12.28 6.36
CA PRO A 11 46.28 -12.89 5.02
C PRO A 11 45.04 -12.59 4.15
N PHE A 12 44.63 -11.32 4.03
CA PHE A 12 43.51 -10.91 3.18
C PHE A 12 43.73 -9.52 2.56
N GLY A 13 43.48 -9.39 1.24
CA GLY A 13 42.96 -8.19 0.55
C GLY A 13 43.76 -6.87 0.47
N ILE A 14 44.64 -6.56 1.42
CA ILE A 14 45.08 -5.17 1.70
C ILE A 14 46.05 -4.61 0.62
N LEU A 15 45.48 -4.08 -0.45
CA LEU A 15 46.07 -3.08 -1.36
C LEU A 15 44.98 -2.14 -1.95
N GLY A 16 43.75 -2.62 -2.15
CA GLY A 16 42.62 -1.78 -2.57
C GLY A 16 42.09 -0.87 -1.45
N ASP A 17 42.16 -1.33 -0.21
CA ASP A 17 41.60 -0.63 0.95
C ASP A 17 42.36 0.66 1.28
N ASP A 18 43.68 0.71 1.04
CA ASP A 18 44.49 1.93 1.23
C ASP A 18 44.02 3.07 0.31
N ALA A 19 43.65 2.77 -0.93
CA ALA A 19 43.11 3.76 -1.86
C ALA A 19 41.75 4.30 -1.36
N LYS A 20 40.86 3.43 -0.90
CA LYS A 20 39.53 3.78 -0.37
C LYS A 20 39.63 4.59 0.93
N LEU A 21 40.49 4.15 1.84
CA LEU A 21 40.81 4.86 3.07
C LEU A 21 41.40 6.23 2.76
N SER A 22 42.30 6.35 1.78
CA SER A 22 42.86 7.64 1.36
C SER A 22 41.78 8.57 0.79
N PHE A 23 40.87 8.07 -0.05
CA PHE A 23 39.74 8.83 -0.57
C PHE A 23 38.82 9.35 0.53
N ARG A 24 38.61 8.60 1.62
CA ARG A 24 37.79 9.06 2.75
C ARG A 24 38.52 10.01 3.71
N THR A 25 39.83 9.85 3.89
CA THR A 25 40.59 10.53 4.97
C THR A 25 41.47 11.69 4.52
N GLN A 26 42.01 11.65 3.29
CA GLN A 26 42.97 12.63 2.79
C GLN A 26 42.27 13.88 2.20
N PRO A 27 42.89 15.07 2.28
CA PRO A 27 42.35 16.28 1.65
C PRO A 27 42.14 16.17 0.14
N GLY A 28 42.88 15.30 -0.56
CA GLY A 28 42.73 15.05 -2.01
C GLY A 28 41.62 14.07 -2.40
N GLY A 29 40.91 13.49 -1.41
CA GLY A 29 39.75 12.61 -1.62
C GLY A 29 38.42 13.37 -1.58
N ILE A 30 37.36 12.75 -1.06
CA ILE A 30 35.99 13.31 -1.01
C ILE A 30 35.92 14.72 -0.39
N ARG A 31 36.81 15.04 0.56
CA ARG A 31 36.90 16.37 1.18
C ARG A 31 37.21 17.49 0.19
N ARG A 32 37.99 17.22 -0.87
CA ARG A 32 38.35 18.21 -1.89
C ARG A 32 37.12 18.81 -2.57
N LEU A 33 36.05 18.02 -2.70
CA LEU A 33 34.78 18.42 -3.33
C LEU A 33 34.14 19.66 -2.65
N ALA A 34 34.33 19.83 -1.35
CA ALA A 34 33.88 21.00 -0.59
C ALA A 34 35.02 21.97 -0.24
N GLU A 35 36.25 21.48 -0.04
CA GLU A 35 37.38 22.26 0.48
C GLU A 35 38.23 22.94 -0.62
N THR A 36 37.87 22.84 -1.90
CA THR A 36 38.58 23.49 -3.02
C THR A 36 37.61 23.99 -4.08
N THR A 37 37.36 25.28 -4.17
CA THR A 37 36.49 25.89 -5.20
C THR A 37 37.02 25.66 -6.62
N ASN A 38 36.11 25.52 -7.59
CA ASN A 38 36.37 25.52 -9.04
C ASN A 38 37.41 24.47 -9.50
N ILE A 39 37.21 23.19 -9.14
CA ILE A 39 38.02 22.09 -9.65
C ILE A 39 37.75 21.92 -11.16
N SER A 40 38.79 22.02 -12.00
CA SER A 40 38.66 21.83 -13.46
C SER A 40 38.08 20.46 -13.80
N ILE A 41 37.16 20.40 -14.78
CA ILE A 41 36.63 19.13 -15.32
C ILE A 41 37.72 18.22 -15.92
N SER A 42 38.91 18.76 -16.22
CA SER A 42 40.08 18.04 -16.71
C SER A 42 41.05 17.57 -15.59
N ASP A 43 40.73 17.77 -14.31
CA ASP A 43 41.56 17.34 -13.19
C ASP A 43 41.45 15.82 -13.00
N THR A 44 42.58 15.14 -12.79
CA THR A 44 42.62 13.67 -12.57
C THR A 44 41.90 13.23 -11.30
N TYR A 45 41.55 14.17 -10.41
CA TYR A 45 40.65 13.98 -9.28
C TYR A 45 39.39 13.19 -9.60
N TRP A 46 38.76 13.47 -10.75
CA TRP A 46 37.46 12.90 -11.11
C TRP A 46 37.55 11.41 -11.48
N GLU A 47 38.69 10.92 -11.96
CA GLU A 47 38.88 9.49 -12.28
C GLU A 47 38.77 8.58 -11.04
N GLN A 48 38.97 9.11 -9.83
CA GLN A 48 38.72 8.37 -8.58
C GLN A 48 37.26 7.90 -8.49
N TYR A 49 36.31 8.74 -8.88
CA TYR A 49 34.88 8.44 -8.76
C TYR A 49 34.40 7.32 -9.70
N VAL A 50 35.14 7.04 -10.79
CA VAL A 50 34.80 5.96 -11.74
C VAL A 50 35.64 4.69 -11.53
N THR A 51 36.82 4.78 -10.91
CA THR A 51 37.73 3.63 -10.73
C THR A 51 37.64 2.96 -9.36
N LEU A 52 37.31 3.70 -8.30
CA LEU A 52 37.55 3.28 -6.91
C LEU A 52 36.58 2.20 -6.39
N PHE A 53 35.28 2.34 -6.67
CA PHE A 53 34.25 1.57 -5.97
C PHE A 53 33.99 0.19 -6.61
N ASP A 54 33.78 -0.83 -5.78
CA ASP A 54 33.49 -2.20 -6.26
C ASP A 54 32.00 -2.54 -6.17
N SER A 55 31.24 -1.89 -5.27
CA SER A 55 29.79 -2.11 -5.06
C SER A 55 29.05 -0.80 -4.72
N PRO A 56 27.70 -0.77 -4.75
CA PRO A 56 26.93 0.38 -4.28
C PRO A 56 27.20 0.69 -2.80
N SER A 57 27.23 -0.34 -1.94
CA SER A 57 27.52 -0.23 -0.51
C SER A 57 28.87 0.43 -0.23
N ASP A 58 29.89 0.07 -1.02
CA ASP A 58 31.23 0.65 -0.97
C ASP A 58 31.19 2.16 -1.31
N ALA A 59 30.56 2.54 -2.43
CA ALA A 59 30.37 3.94 -2.83
C ALA A 59 29.58 4.76 -1.79
N PHE A 60 28.48 4.23 -1.25
CA PHE A 60 27.60 4.95 -0.32
C PHE A 60 28.19 5.06 1.09
N SER A 61 29.15 4.19 1.44
CA SER A 61 29.92 4.28 2.69
C SER A 61 31.06 5.32 2.62
N LEU A 62 31.62 5.52 1.42
CA LEU A 62 32.72 6.46 1.17
C LEU A 62 32.22 7.88 0.80
N ILE A 63 31.00 7.98 0.26
CA ILE A 63 30.29 9.23 -0.06
C ILE A 63 28.98 9.28 0.73
N SER A 64 28.95 10.07 1.81
CA SER A 64 27.73 10.29 2.60
C SER A 64 26.93 11.50 2.11
N SER A 65 25.62 11.51 2.38
CA SER A 65 24.72 12.63 2.05
C SER A 65 25.25 13.97 2.59
N ASN A 66 25.90 13.95 3.76
CA ASN A 66 26.46 15.14 4.41
C ASN A 66 27.73 15.66 3.71
N ASP A 67 28.52 14.80 3.06
CA ASP A 67 29.64 15.26 2.22
C ASP A 67 29.11 16.02 0.99
N ILE A 68 27.98 15.57 0.44
CA ILE A 68 27.32 16.18 -0.73
C ILE A 68 26.63 17.49 -0.36
N ARG A 69 25.84 17.54 0.74
CA ARG A 69 25.26 18.81 1.23
C ARG A 69 26.34 19.84 1.55
N ARG A 70 27.43 19.42 2.19
CA ARG A 70 28.56 20.31 2.46
C ARG A 70 29.20 20.82 1.16
N ALA A 71 29.36 19.98 0.14
CA ALA A 71 29.86 20.43 -1.15
C ALA A 71 28.88 21.36 -1.89
N LEU A 72 27.56 21.18 -1.76
CA LEU A 72 26.55 22.08 -2.30
C LEU A 72 26.50 23.43 -1.57
N SER A 73 26.82 23.46 -0.27
CA SER A 73 27.04 24.68 0.53
C SER A 73 28.34 25.39 0.17
N ASP A 74 29.46 24.68 0.24
CA ASP A 74 30.80 25.28 0.27
C ASP A 74 31.38 25.52 -1.14
N ALA A 75 31.02 24.69 -2.14
CA ALA A 75 31.53 24.75 -3.51
C ALA A 75 30.58 24.07 -4.55
N PRO A 76 29.34 24.55 -4.73
CA PRO A 76 28.32 23.89 -5.57
C PRO A 76 28.75 23.68 -7.03
N GLU A 77 29.67 24.50 -7.55
CA GLU A 77 30.23 24.34 -8.90
C GLU A 77 31.00 23.02 -9.08
N ASN A 78 31.58 22.47 -8.00
CA ASN A 78 32.23 21.17 -8.02
C ASN A 78 31.21 20.03 -8.14
N VAL A 79 30.06 20.13 -7.45
CA VAL A 79 29.00 19.12 -7.55
C VAL A 79 28.37 19.15 -8.94
N ALA A 80 28.17 20.35 -9.49
CA ALA A 80 27.76 20.54 -10.88
C ALA A 80 28.78 19.98 -11.89
N THR A 81 30.08 20.10 -11.60
CA THR A 81 31.15 19.54 -12.44
C THR A 81 31.24 18.02 -12.32
N LEU A 82 31.07 17.46 -11.13
CA LEU A 82 31.00 16.01 -10.88
C LEU A 82 29.85 15.37 -11.68
N VAL A 83 28.64 15.92 -11.59
CA VAL A 83 27.48 15.42 -12.34
C VAL A 83 27.74 15.50 -13.85
N ARG A 84 28.19 16.64 -14.38
CA ARG A 84 28.55 16.78 -15.80
C ARG A 84 29.64 15.80 -16.26
N PHE A 85 30.67 15.59 -15.45
CA PHE A 85 31.76 14.63 -15.72
C PHE A 85 31.22 13.20 -15.82
N LEU A 86 30.45 12.76 -14.83
CA LEU A 86 29.90 11.40 -14.80
C LEU A 86 28.90 11.16 -15.93
N SER A 87 28.00 12.12 -16.20
CA SER A 87 27.08 12.06 -17.36
C SER A 87 27.85 11.94 -18.67
N THR A 88 28.86 12.79 -18.88
CA THR A 88 29.66 12.79 -20.13
C THR A 88 30.48 11.51 -20.28
N ARG A 89 31.08 11.00 -19.19
CA ARG A 89 31.81 9.72 -19.18
C ARG A 89 30.87 8.56 -19.51
N LEU A 90 29.64 8.55 -18.97
CA LEU A 90 28.64 7.53 -19.27
C LEU A 90 28.19 7.57 -20.75
N SER A 91 27.90 8.75 -21.30
CA SER A 91 27.58 8.89 -22.74
C SER A 91 28.74 8.47 -23.64
N ASN A 92 29.97 8.83 -23.28
CA ASN A 92 31.16 8.44 -24.04
C ASN A 92 31.41 6.92 -23.99
N LEU A 93 31.15 6.26 -22.85
CA LEU A 93 31.29 4.81 -22.69
C LEU A 93 30.35 4.02 -23.61
N LEU A 94 29.12 4.48 -23.85
CA LEU A 94 28.22 3.84 -24.81
C LEU A 94 28.83 3.76 -26.21
N ILE A 95 29.53 4.82 -26.64
CA ILE A 95 30.18 4.93 -27.95
C ILE A 95 31.53 4.19 -27.97
N ASP A 96 32.28 4.21 -26.87
CA ASP A 96 33.61 3.60 -26.72
C ASP A 96 33.64 2.10 -27.07
N HIS A 97 34.29 1.73 -28.17
CA HIS A 97 34.43 0.34 -28.63
C HIS A 97 34.98 -0.67 -27.60
N THR A 98 35.63 -0.21 -26.52
CA THR A 98 36.14 -1.09 -25.42
C THR A 98 35.11 -1.40 -24.34
N PHE A 99 33.95 -0.75 -24.38
CA PHE A 99 32.80 -1.03 -23.53
C PHE A 99 31.72 -1.81 -24.31
N PRO A 100 31.10 -2.85 -23.72
CA PRO A 100 31.37 -3.41 -22.39
C PRO A 100 32.62 -4.30 -22.35
N THR A 101 33.28 -4.34 -21.20
CA THR A 101 34.46 -5.19 -20.98
C THR A 101 34.06 -6.68 -21.08
N PRO A 102 34.70 -7.48 -21.96
CA PRO A 102 34.26 -8.85 -22.23
C PRO A 102 34.50 -9.78 -21.02
N ALA A 103 33.49 -10.58 -20.68
CA ALA A 103 33.56 -11.52 -19.57
C ALA A 103 34.57 -12.65 -19.85
N SER A 104 35.46 -12.92 -18.89
CA SER A 104 36.48 -13.98 -19.00
C SER A 104 35.85 -15.39 -18.87
N THR A 105 35.42 -15.96 -19.99
CA THR A 105 34.80 -17.29 -20.06
C THR A 105 35.82 -18.42 -19.90
N GLY A 106 36.09 -18.83 -18.65
CA GLY A 106 36.90 -20.01 -18.37
C GLY A 106 36.93 -20.41 -16.90
N VAL A 107 37.29 -21.67 -16.62
CA VAL A 107 37.47 -22.22 -15.26
C VAL A 107 38.50 -21.42 -14.45
N ALA A 108 39.41 -20.75 -15.16
CA ALA A 108 40.36 -19.79 -14.60
C ALA A 108 39.72 -18.60 -13.86
N SER A 109 38.43 -18.28 -14.04
CA SER A 109 37.80 -17.12 -13.37
C SER A 109 37.93 -17.15 -11.84
N PHE A 110 37.63 -18.30 -11.21
CA PHE A 110 37.80 -18.49 -9.76
C PHE A 110 39.28 -18.43 -9.33
N ALA A 111 40.18 -19.00 -10.12
CA ALA A 111 41.62 -18.98 -9.81
C ALA A 111 42.22 -17.56 -9.97
N THR A 112 41.86 -16.86 -11.06
CA THR A 112 42.36 -15.52 -11.39
C THR A 112 41.91 -14.50 -10.36
N SER A 113 40.67 -14.59 -9.86
CA SER A 113 40.19 -13.71 -8.79
C SER A 113 41.02 -13.84 -7.50
N PHE A 114 41.47 -15.05 -7.15
CA PHE A 114 42.42 -15.27 -6.04
C PHE A 114 43.87 -14.88 -6.38
N MET A 115 44.34 -15.13 -7.62
CA MET A 115 45.74 -14.95 -8.00
C MET A 115 46.10 -13.51 -8.43
N LYS A 116 45.12 -12.66 -8.79
CA LYS A 116 45.35 -11.23 -9.12
C LYS A 116 45.92 -10.44 -7.93
N ASN A 117 45.67 -10.91 -6.70
CA ASN A 117 46.21 -10.33 -5.47
C ASN A 117 47.60 -10.86 -5.06
N ALA A 118 48.17 -11.82 -5.81
CA ALA A 118 49.41 -12.50 -5.40
C ALA A 118 50.67 -12.03 -6.15
N ASN A 119 50.57 -11.61 -7.42
CA ASN A 119 51.71 -11.22 -8.26
C ASN A 119 51.35 -10.03 -9.16
N VAL A 120 51.58 -8.79 -8.69
CA VAL A 120 51.58 -7.58 -9.54
C VAL A 120 52.81 -6.72 -9.23
N SER A 121 53.97 -7.17 -9.72
CA SER A 121 55.10 -6.28 -9.99
C SER A 121 55.07 -5.86 -11.47
N SER A 122 54.95 -4.57 -11.72
CA SER A 122 55.22 -3.91 -13.02
C SER A 122 54.48 -4.44 -14.26
N GLN A 123 53.15 -4.48 -14.24
CA GLN A 123 52.33 -4.26 -15.44
C GLN A 123 51.18 -3.29 -15.12
N SER A 124 50.73 -2.52 -16.12
CA SER A 124 49.71 -1.49 -15.95
C SER A 124 48.36 -2.07 -15.52
N ALA A 125 47.66 -1.37 -14.63
CA ALA A 125 46.27 -1.69 -14.32
C ALA A 125 45.43 -1.57 -15.59
N GLN A 126 44.89 -2.69 -16.07
CA GLN A 126 44.03 -2.71 -17.24
C GLN A 126 42.75 -1.94 -16.95
N ARG A 127 42.42 -1.00 -17.83
CA ARG A 127 41.18 -0.21 -17.77
C ARG A 127 39.96 -1.14 -17.82
N ASP A 128 38.97 -0.86 -17.00
CA ASP A 128 37.70 -1.60 -16.93
C ASP A 128 36.51 -0.67 -17.23
N PRO A 129 36.19 -0.45 -18.52
CA PRO A 129 35.02 0.33 -18.94
C PRO A 129 33.69 -0.10 -18.30
N THR A 130 33.50 -1.39 -17.99
CA THR A 130 32.29 -1.86 -17.30
C THR A 130 32.24 -1.33 -15.87
N LYS A 131 33.36 -1.37 -15.13
CA LYS A 131 33.48 -0.77 -13.79
C LYS A 131 33.29 0.75 -13.83
N GLU A 132 33.84 1.43 -14.83
CA GLU A 132 33.63 2.88 -15.03
C GLU A 132 32.14 3.22 -15.16
N ALA A 133 31.40 2.49 -16.00
CA ALA A 133 29.96 2.72 -16.19
C ALA A 133 29.15 2.45 -14.90
N LEU A 134 29.41 1.33 -14.21
CA LEU A 134 28.76 1.01 -12.94
C LEU A 134 29.03 2.06 -11.86
N ASN A 135 30.24 2.60 -11.80
CA ASN A 135 30.59 3.62 -10.81
C ASN A 135 30.03 5.00 -11.15
N CYS A 136 29.90 5.36 -12.43
CA CYS A 136 29.09 6.51 -12.85
C CYS A 136 27.66 6.40 -12.32
N LEU A 137 27.00 5.24 -12.52
CA LEU A 137 25.64 5.01 -12.01
C LEU A 137 25.59 5.11 -10.47
N ARG A 138 26.48 4.43 -9.75
CA ARG A 138 26.50 4.42 -8.27
C ARG A 138 26.75 5.81 -7.66
N VAL A 139 27.67 6.60 -8.21
CA VAL A 139 27.92 7.96 -7.69
C VAL A 139 26.75 8.88 -8.01
N LEU A 140 26.14 8.78 -9.21
CA LEU A 140 24.93 9.55 -9.52
C LEU A 140 23.72 9.12 -8.68
N GLN A 141 23.54 7.81 -8.41
CA GLN A 141 22.54 7.30 -7.46
C GLN A 141 22.73 7.87 -6.05
N ARG A 142 23.96 8.21 -5.63
CA ARG A 142 24.23 8.80 -4.31
C ARG A 142 24.13 10.32 -4.27
N VAL A 143 24.43 10.99 -5.38
CA VAL A 143 24.46 12.46 -5.50
C VAL A 143 23.09 13.05 -5.86
N LEU A 144 22.36 12.47 -6.82
CA LEU A 144 21.07 13.03 -7.26
C LEU A 144 19.99 13.09 -6.17
N PRO A 145 19.83 12.10 -5.27
CA PRO A 145 18.85 12.20 -4.19
C PRO A 145 19.03 13.42 -3.29
N VAL A 146 20.28 13.85 -3.02
CA VAL A 146 20.56 15.07 -2.25
C VAL A 146 20.23 16.32 -3.07
N ILE A 147 20.56 16.34 -4.36
CA ILE A 147 20.22 17.45 -5.28
C ILE A 147 18.69 17.64 -5.42
N PHE A 148 17.90 16.58 -5.24
CA PHE A 148 16.44 16.66 -5.30
C PHE A 148 15.76 17.24 -4.05
N GLU A 149 16.49 17.45 -2.95
CA GLU A 149 15.98 18.09 -1.74
C GLU A 149 15.55 19.53 -2.03
N ALA A 150 14.47 20.00 -1.37
CA ALA A 150 13.84 21.29 -1.70
C ALA A 150 14.79 22.50 -1.58
N GLU A 151 15.81 22.43 -0.71
CA GLU A 151 16.84 23.45 -0.55
C GLU A 151 17.73 23.65 -1.81
N PHE A 152 17.73 22.71 -2.76
CA PHE A 152 18.55 22.76 -3.98
C PHE A 152 17.77 22.83 -5.29
N GLU A 153 16.44 23.05 -5.27
CA GLU A 153 15.59 23.00 -6.48
C GLU A 153 16.06 23.96 -7.61
N GLU A 154 16.55 25.16 -7.27
CA GLU A 154 17.12 26.08 -8.26
C GLU A 154 18.44 25.58 -8.85
N PHE A 155 19.27 24.91 -8.05
CA PHE A 155 20.52 24.28 -8.51
C PHE A 155 20.23 23.07 -9.40
N GLU A 156 19.27 22.22 -9.02
CA GLU A 156 18.76 21.11 -9.84
C GLU A 156 18.31 21.61 -11.22
N ARG A 157 17.44 22.62 -11.25
CA ARG A 157 16.93 23.23 -12.49
C ARG A 157 18.05 23.76 -13.39
N LYS A 158 18.99 24.54 -12.83
CA LYS A 158 20.15 25.11 -13.53
C LYS A 158 21.14 24.06 -14.05
N LEU A 159 21.31 22.96 -13.33
CA LEU A 159 22.25 21.90 -13.71
C LEU A 159 21.65 20.92 -14.72
N LEU A 160 20.40 20.51 -14.51
CA LEU A 160 19.80 19.36 -15.17
C LEU A 160 18.82 19.73 -16.30
N TRP A 161 18.18 20.92 -16.23
CA TRP A 161 17.09 21.30 -17.12
C TRP A 161 17.34 22.56 -17.97
N GLU A 162 18.23 23.46 -17.56
CA GLU A 162 18.69 24.52 -18.46
C GLU A 162 19.45 23.95 -19.66
N ARG A 163 19.22 24.53 -20.84
CA ARG A 163 19.80 24.05 -22.10
C ARG A 163 21.10 24.79 -22.39
N GLU A 164 22.21 24.06 -22.35
CA GLU A 164 23.54 24.55 -22.74
C GLU A 164 23.48 25.10 -24.17
N GLY A 165 23.91 26.36 -24.35
CA GLY A 165 23.67 27.14 -25.57
C GLY A 165 24.25 26.49 -26.83
N ALA A 166 23.39 25.88 -27.63
CA ALA A 166 23.80 25.06 -28.76
C ALA A 166 24.52 25.87 -29.85
N ARG A 167 25.78 25.51 -30.14
CA ARG A 167 26.32 25.70 -31.48
C ARG A 167 25.55 24.80 -32.45
N GLU A 168 25.33 25.30 -33.66
CA GLU A 168 24.70 24.52 -34.72
C GLU A 168 25.63 23.35 -35.11
N VAL A 169 25.19 22.12 -34.85
CA VAL A 169 25.87 20.89 -35.28
C VAL A 169 25.10 20.30 -36.44
N SER A 170 25.62 20.52 -37.66
CA SER A 170 25.13 19.87 -38.87
C SER A 170 25.61 18.41 -38.91
N SER A 171 24.83 17.50 -38.34
CA SER A 171 25.08 16.07 -38.41
C SER A 171 24.41 15.44 -39.64
N ASP A 172 25.07 15.49 -40.80
CA ASP A 172 24.83 14.52 -41.86
C ASP A 172 25.28 13.14 -41.34
N GLY A 173 24.34 12.28 -40.96
CA GLY A 173 24.63 11.14 -40.08
C GLY A 173 23.55 10.07 -39.95
N GLN A 174 22.81 9.81 -41.03
CA GLN A 174 22.09 8.55 -41.35
C GLN A 174 21.88 7.51 -40.23
N THR A 175 20.83 7.66 -39.41
CA THR A 175 20.14 6.55 -38.71
C THR A 175 18.68 6.89 -38.43
N ASP A 176 17.76 6.55 -39.35
CA ASP A 176 16.31 6.53 -39.08
C ASP A 176 15.54 5.60 -40.07
N THR A 177 16.22 4.62 -40.65
CA THR A 177 15.62 3.56 -41.49
C THR A 177 16.42 2.26 -41.34
N LEU A 178 15.92 1.28 -40.58
CA LEU A 178 16.13 -0.18 -40.75
C LEU A 178 15.36 -0.99 -39.68
N ASP A 179 14.99 -2.22 -40.05
CA ASP A 179 14.20 -3.19 -39.25
C ASP A 179 12.84 -2.70 -38.73
N GLU A 180 11.95 -2.35 -39.66
CA GLU A 180 10.51 -2.64 -39.50
C GLU A 180 10.27 -4.17 -39.53
N ARG A 181 10.61 -4.83 -38.42
CA ARG A 181 10.12 -6.19 -38.12
C ARG A 181 9.07 -6.07 -37.03
N PRO A 182 7.86 -6.65 -37.17
CA PRO A 182 6.83 -6.61 -36.14
C PRO A 182 7.21 -7.52 -34.97
N GLN A 183 8.14 -7.06 -34.13
CA GLN A 183 8.48 -7.70 -32.85
C GLN A 183 7.31 -7.58 -31.86
N PHE A 184 6.61 -6.44 -31.89
CA PHE A 184 5.43 -6.20 -31.08
C PHE A 184 4.19 -6.40 -31.96
N VAL A 185 3.34 -7.35 -31.60
CA VAL A 185 2.03 -7.52 -32.23
C VAL A 185 0.97 -7.19 -31.17
N ILE A 186 0.77 -5.88 -30.99
CA ILE A 186 -0.43 -5.32 -30.36
C ILE A 186 -1.22 -4.74 -31.53
N ASP A 187 -2.25 -5.45 -31.94
CA ASP A 187 -3.09 -5.10 -33.07
C ASP A 187 -3.86 -3.80 -32.77
N ASP A 188 -3.53 -2.72 -33.47
CA ASP A 188 -4.11 -1.38 -33.35
C ASP A 188 -5.18 -1.19 -34.46
N GLU A 189 -6.43 -1.58 -34.18
CA GLU A 189 -7.58 -1.34 -35.10
C GLU A 189 -8.36 -0.04 -34.77
N ASP A 190 -8.05 0.62 -33.64
CA ASP A 190 -8.72 1.82 -33.12
C ASP A 190 -7.71 3.00 -32.95
N ASP A 191 -7.30 3.65 -34.03
CA ASP A 191 -6.42 4.86 -34.02
C ASP A 191 -7.03 6.05 -34.81
N ASP A 192 -8.33 6.01 -35.15
CA ASP A 192 -9.12 7.07 -35.83
C ASP A 192 -10.03 7.85 -34.84
N ASP A 193 -9.44 8.66 -33.95
CA ASP A 193 -10.20 9.46 -32.97
C ASP A 193 -9.57 10.85 -32.68
N ASP A 194 -9.06 11.52 -33.73
CA ASP A 194 -8.47 12.87 -33.61
C ASP A 194 -9.60 13.93 -33.59
N VAL A 195 -10.06 14.25 -32.37
CA VAL A 195 -11.23 15.09 -32.10
C VAL A 195 -11.10 16.50 -32.71
N SER A 196 -11.82 16.72 -33.80
CA SER A 196 -11.78 17.97 -34.56
C SER A 196 -12.61 19.08 -33.89
N SER A 197 -11.97 20.25 -33.68
CA SER A 197 -12.62 21.41 -33.04
C SER A 197 -13.57 22.15 -34.00
N PRO A 198 -14.80 22.50 -33.58
CA PRO A 198 -15.79 23.11 -34.47
C PRO A 198 -15.56 24.62 -34.68
N GLY A 199 -15.18 25.01 -35.89
CA GLY A 199 -15.26 26.39 -36.38
C GLY A 199 -16.62 26.71 -37.02
N PRO A 200 -17.16 27.94 -36.90
CA PRO A 200 -18.52 28.25 -37.33
C PRO A 200 -18.67 28.37 -38.85
N SER A 201 -19.89 28.05 -39.30
CA SER A 201 -20.34 27.91 -40.68
C SER A 201 -20.26 29.15 -41.58
N ARG A 202 -20.04 28.90 -42.88
CA ARG A 202 -20.59 29.67 -44.02
C ARG A 202 -20.76 28.74 -45.24
N SER A 203 -21.69 29.08 -46.12
CA SER A 203 -22.16 28.26 -47.25
C SER A 203 -22.29 29.15 -48.53
N PRO A 204 -22.82 28.68 -49.69
CA PRO A 204 -21.99 27.99 -50.69
C PRO A 204 -22.16 28.50 -52.14
N GLU A 205 -21.09 28.48 -52.95
CA GLU A 205 -21.05 28.65 -54.42
C GLU A 205 -19.59 28.39 -54.89
N SER A 206 -19.23 27.95 -56.10
CA SER A 206 -19.97 27.45 -57.29
C SER A 206 -19.07 26.49 -58.12
N MET A 207 -19.61 25.79 -59.13
CA MET A 207 -18.85 24.88 -60.01
C MET A 207 -17.87 25.61 -60.96
N GLY A 208 -16.77 24.96 -61.40
CA GLY A 208 -15.83 25.61 -62.36
C GLY A 208 -14.53 24.89 -62.80
N ASP A 209 -14.61 23.66 -63.32
CA ASP A 209 -13.73 23.03 -64.36
C ASP A 209 -12.18 22.93 -64.20
N GLU A 210 -11.53 22.17 -65.10
CA GLU A 210 -10.11 21.75 -65.05
C GLU A 210 -9.08 22.78 -65.58
N SER A 211 -7.85 22.75 -65.04
CA SER A 211 -6.60 22.78 -65.84
C SER A 211 -5.33 22.51 -65.01
N LYS A 212 -4.21 22.20 -65.67
CA LYS A 212 -2.98 21.62 -65.08
C LYS A 212 -1.80 22.60 -65.02
N SER A 213 -1.11 22.69 -63.88
CA SER A 213 0.37 22.76 -63.79
C SER A 213 0.85 22.76 -62.32
N PRO A 214 2.09 22.31 -62.02
CA PRO A 214 2.45 21.94 -60.64
C PRO A 214 3.29 22.97 -59.84
N GLY A 215 3.02 23.02 -58.53
CA GLY A 215 4.10 22.95 -57.53
C GLY A 215 4.91 24.22 -57.23
N SER A 216 4.27 25.29 -56.72
CA SER A 216 5.03 26.30 -55.96
C SER A 216 5.23 25.84 -54.51
N THR A 217 6.49 25.90 -54.06
CA THR A 217 7.02 25.41 -52.77
C THR A 217 6.16 25.75 -51.55
N ALA A 218 5.50 24.75 -50.96
CA ALA A 218 5.04 24.82 -49.59
C ALA A 218 6.26 24.84 -48.64
N LYS A 219 6.39 25.88 -47.81
CA LYS A 219 7.45 25.93 -46.79
C LYS A 219 7.10 24.98 -45.64
N ALA A 220 7.79 23.84 -45.58
CA ALA A 220 7.75 23.02 -44.38
C ALA A 220 8.34 23.81 -43.19
N GLU A 221 7.62 23.86 -42.08
CA GLU A 221 8.16 24.42 -40.84
C GLU A 221 9.25 23.50 -40.29
N VAL A 222 10.51 23.89 -40.49
CA VAL A 222 11.66 23.21 -39.90
C VAL A 222 11.61 23.38 -38.38
N LYS A 223 11.02 22.39 -37.69
CA LYS A 223 11.15 22.24 -36.24
C LYS A 223 12.64 22.19 -35.89
N LYS A 224 13.20 23.30 -35.40
CA LYS A 224 14.60 23.39 -34.98
C LYS A 224 14.86 22.32 -33.92
N LYS A 225 15.69 21.32 -34.23
CA LYS A 225 16.17 20.33 -33.25
C LYS A 225 17.02 21.06 -32.22
N VAL A 226 16.43 21.38 -31.07
CA VAL A 226 17.16 21.97 -29.92
C VAL A 226 17.99 20.87 -29.25
N ALA A 227 19.19 21.21 -28.79
CA ALA A 227 20.04 20.26 -28.07
C ALA A 227 19.38 19.80 -26.76
N PRO A 228 19.55 18.52 -26.37
CA PRO A 228 18.93 17.97 -25.17
C PRO A 228 19.55 18.49 -23.87
N THR A 229 18.75 18.57 -22.82
CA THR A 229 19.19 18.92 -21.46
C THR A 229 20.14 17.86 -20.88
N LEU A 230 20.73 18.12 -19.71
CA LEU A 230 21.55 17.11 -19.03
C LEU A 230 20.69 15.97 -18.46
N ALA A 231 19.46 16.26 -18.01
CA ALA A 231 18.48 15.25 -17.61
C ALA A 231 18.01 14.39 -18.80
N GLU A 232 17.65 15.00 -19.93
CA GLU A 232 17.24 14.29 -21.16
C GLU A 232 18.38 13.36 -21.65
N ARG A 233 19.64 13.82 -21.61
CA ARG A 233 20.83 13.00 -21.90
C ARG A 233 20.98 11.83 -20.93
N LEU A 234 20.89 12.07 -19.62
CA LEU A 234 20.98 11.02 -18.59
C LEU A 234 19.88 9.96 -18.73
N MET A 235 18.65 10.39 -19.00
CA MET A 235 17.51 9.49 -19.20
C MET A 235 17.74 8.58 -20.41
N ASN A 236 18.14 9.16 -21.56
CA ASN A 236 18.44 8.39 -22.77
C ASN A 236 19.59 7.39 -22.55
N CYS A 237 20.71 7.82 -21.93
CA CYS A 237 21.80 6.89 -21.61
C CYS A 237 21.37 5.78 -20.64
N THR A 238 20.44 6.05 -19.71
CA THR A 238 19.89 5.04 -18.80
C THR A 238 19.04 4.01 -19.56
N ILE A 239 18.21 4.48 -20.49
CA ILE A 239 17.41 3.62 -21.39
C ILE A 239 18.33 2.76 -22.27
N ASP A 240 19.36 3.35 -22.88
CA ASP A 240 20.34 2.62 -23.70
C ASP A 240 21.07 1.53 -22.89
N LEU A 241 21.45 1.83 -21.65
CA LEU A 241 22.10 0.87 -20.74
C LEU A 241 21.18 -0.30 -20.34
N LEU A 242 19.86 -0.17 -20.38
CA LEU A 242 18.93 -1.29 -20.20
C LEU A 242 18.92 -2.27 -21.39
N PHE A 243 19.41 -1.85 -22.56
CA PHE A 243 19.38 -2.60 -23.82
C PHE A 243 20.76 -2.71 -24.48
N CYS A 244 21.82 -2.74 -23.67
CA CYS A 244 23.20 -2.73 -24.13
C CYS A 244 23.81 -4.16 -24.17
N CYS A 245 24.12 -4.63 -25.38
CA CYS A 245 24.77 -5.91 -25.66
C CYS A 245 26.17 -5.97 -25.03
N GLY A 246 26.42 -7.06 -24.29
CA GLY A 246 27.59 -7.26 -23.44
C GLY A 246 27.40 -6.79 -21.98
N PHE A 247 26.51 -5.83 -21.72
CA PHE A 247 26.32 -5.24 -20.39
C PHE A 247 25.06 -5.77 -19.71
N THR A 248 23.88 -5.47 -20.24
CA THR A 248 22.55 -5.91 -19.76
C THR A 248 21.92 -6.97 -20.66
N LEU A 249 22.35 -7.07 -21.91
CA LEU A 249 21.94 -8.10 -22.87
C LEU A 249 23.12 -9.01 -23.28
N PRO A 250 22.90 -10.30 -23.58
CA PRO A 250 23.90 -11.17 -24.18
C PRO A 250 24.49 -10.62 -25.49
N THR A 251 25.82 -10.61 -25.63
CA THR A 251 26.54 -10.04 -26.80
C THR A 251 26.10 -10.62 -28.14
N LYS A 252 25.61 -11.87 -28.17
CA LYS A 252 25.07 -12.53 -29.38
C LYS A 252 23.79 -11.90 -29.98
N ILE A 253 23.26 -10.83 -29.37
CA ILE A 253 22.09 -10.04 -29.83
C ILE A 253 22.55 -8.76 -30.56
N GLN A 254 23.84 -8.44 -30.49
CA GLN A 254 24.43 -7.31 -31.21
C GLN A 254 24.30 -7.52 -32.71
N VAL A 255 23.80 -6.50 -33.41
CA VAL A 255 23.72 -6.47 -34.87
C VAL A 255 24.83 -5.54 -35.36
N ASP A 256 25.72 -6.09 -36.19
CA ASP A 256 26.92 -5.41 -36.68
C ASP A 256 27.73 -4.75 -35.53
N HIS A 257 27.95 -3.45 -35.60
CA HIS A 257 28.62 -2.65 -34.57
C HIS A 257 27.66 -1.95 -33.60
N HIS A 258 26.35 -2.14 -33.73
CA HIS A 258 25.33 -1.49 -32.90
C HIS A 258 25.10 -2.25 -31.60
N LYS A 259 25.68 -1.71 -30.51
CA LYS A 259 25.58 -2.31 -29.16
C LYS A 259 24.20 -2.17 -28.52
N ILE A 260 23.42 -1.16 -28.90
CA ILE A 260 22.09 -0.92 -28.32
C ILE A 260 21.05 -1.62 -29.18
N ASN A 261 20.29 -2.54 -28.60
CA ASN A 261 19.26 -3.27 -29.31
C ASN A 261 18.05 -3.51 -28.40
N TYR A 262 16.95 -2.79 -28.66
CA TYR A 262 15.73 -2.75 -27.86
C TYR A 262 14.91 -4.05 -27.93
N VAL A 263 15.51 -5.15 -27.49
CA VAL A 263 14.94 -6.50 -27.45
C VAL A 263 14.42 -6.80 -26.05
N ILE A 264 13.19 -7.32 -25.98
CA ILE A 264 12.54 -7.72 -24.73
C ILE A 264 13.41 -8.76 -24.00
N TRP A 265 13.66 -8.53 -22.71
CA TRP A 265 14.62 -9.31 -21.92
C TRP A 265 14.32 -10.80 -21.77
N GLU A 266 13.04 -11.20 -21.82
CA GLU A 266 12.54 -12.54 -21.51
C GLU A 266 11.25 -12.85 -22.27
N LYS A 267 10.92 -14.14 -22.46
CA LYS A 267 9.62 -14.54 -23.02
C LYS A 267 8.44 -14.17 -22.11
N GLY A 268 7.29 -13.92 -22.72
CA GLY A 268 6.06 -13.47 -22.08
C GLY A 268 5.25 -12.60 -23.04
N VAL A 269 4.73 -11.48 -22.55
CA VAL A 269 4.06 -10.45 -23.36
C VAL A 269 5.03 -9.88 -24.40
N GLY A 270 4.60 -9.80 -25.67
CA GLY A 270 5.39 -9.24 -26.77
C GLY A 270 6.63 -10.03 -27.21
N SER A 271 7.03 -11.12 -26.54
CA SER A 271 8.13 -12.00 -26.99
C SER A 271 7.88 -13.46 -26.66
N THR A 272 7.99 -14.33 -27.65
CA THR A 272 7.96 -15.80 -27.47
C THR A 272 9.35 -16.42 -27.27
N ILE A 273 10.42 -15.62 -27.33
CA ILE A 273 11.81 -16.09 -27.37
C ILE A 273 12.61 -15.49 -26.21
N ASP A 274 13.33 -16.34 -25.47
CA ASP A 274 14.31 -15.88 -24.49
C ASP A 274 15.62 -15.46 -25.21
N PRO A 275 16.09 -14.22 -25.05
CA PRO A 275 17.27 -13.72 -25.75
C PRO A 275 18.58 -14.45 -25.36
N GLY A 276 18.66 -15.06 -24.18
CA GLY A 276 19.79 -15.90 -23.77
C GLY A 276 19.94 -16.03 -22.25
N PRO A 277 21.10 -16.50 -21.74
CA PRO A 277 21.36 -16.56 -20.31
C PRO A 277 21.37 -15.15 -19.68
N THR A 278 20.31 -14.81 -18.95
CA THR A 278 20.11 -13.49 -18.32
C THR A 278 20.94 -13.30 -17.04
N ASN A 279 21.10 -14.36 -16.23
CA ASN A 279 21.71 -14.33 -14.90
C ASN A 279 23.07 -13.60 -14.79
N ALA A 280 23.90 -13.61 -15.86
CA ALA A 280 25.20 -12.92 -15.88
C ALA A 280 25.08 -11.39 -16.01
N HIS A 281 23.94 -10.91 -16.49
CA HIS A 281 23.62 -9.51 -16.76
C HIS A 281 22.62 -8.92 -15.75
N ASP A 282 21.90 -9.76 -15.00
CA ASP A 282 20.84 -9.34 -14.08
C ASP A 282 21.35 -8.38 -12.98
N GLN A 283 22.61 -8.48 -12.53
CA GLN A 283 23.23 -7.51 -11.62
C GLN A 283 23.36 -6.11 -12.25
N ASN A 284 23.74 -6.04 -13.52
CA ASN A 284 23.85 -4.76 -14.24
C ASN A 284 22.47 -4.15 -14.49
N LYS A 285 21.44 -4.98 -14.75
CA LYS A 285 20.05 -4.52 -14.83
C LYS A 285 19.59 -3.90 -13.52
N VAL A 286 19.87 -4.53 -12.37
CA VAL A 286 19.58 -3.97 -11.04
C VAL A 286 20.23 -2.59 -10.86
N GLU A 287 21.51 -2.44 -11.19
CA GLU A 287 22.25 -1.17 -11.08
C GLU A 287 21.66 -0.05 -11.97
N VAL A 288 21.21 -0.39 -13.19
CA VAL A 288 20.57 0.59 -14.10
C VAL A 288 19.14 0.91 -13.68
N LEU A 289 18.35 -0.09 -13.23
CA LEU A 289 16.98 0.13 -12.74
C LEU A 289 16.96 0.97 -11.46
N ARG A 290 17.91 0.77 -10.54
CA ARG A 290 18.09 1.63 -9.36
C ARG A 290 18.36 3.08 -9.75
N PHE A 291 19.18 3.31 -10.78
CA PHE A 291 19.42 4.67 -11.28
C PHE A 291 18.19 5.28 -11.96
N LEU A 292 17.44 4.49 -12.74
CA LEU A 292 16.15 4.92 -13.31
C LEU A 292 15.14 5.27 -12.23
N LEU A 293 15.07 4.48 -11.15
CA LEU A 293 14.18 4.72 -10.01
C LEU A 293 14.58 5.98 -9.24
N VAL A 294 15.89 6.27 -9.11
CA VAL A 294 16.39 7.57 -8.61
C VAL A 294 15.88 8.71 -9.49
N LEU A 295 16.01 8.65 -10.81
CA LEU A 295 15.52 9.71 -11.71
C LEU A 295 13.99 9.93 -11.58
N LEU A 296 13.22 8.86 -11.33
CA LEU A 296 11.77 8.95 -11.11
C LEU A 296 11.38 9.46 -9.70
N SER A 297 12.29 9.35 -8.73
CA SER A 297 12.03 9.63 -7.30
C SER A 297 11.87 11.10 -6.92
N LYS A 298 11.98 12.07 -7.85
CA LYS A 298 11.73 13.50 -7.52
C LYS A 298 10.36 13.73 -6.85
N GLN A 299 9.38 12.86 -7.11
CA GLN A 299 8.07 12.82 -6.45
C GLN A 299 8.12 12.70 -4.92
N ILE A 300 9.15 12.08 -4.32
CA ILE A 300 9.26 11.92 -2.86
C ILE A 300 9.67 13.21 -2.12
N TYR A 301 10.01 14.25 -2.90
CA TYR A 301 10.40 15.59 -2.46
C TYR A 301 9.35 16.64 -2.85
N ILE A 302 8.11 16.22 -3.10
CA ILE A 302 6.99 17.08 -3.48
C ILE A 302 5.86 16.87 -2.47
N PRO A 303 5.35 17.93 -1.80
CA PRO A 303 4.28 17.81 -0.82
C PRO A 303 3.06 17.08 -1.38
N PRO A 304 2.42 16.14 -0.63
CA PRO A 304 1.28 15.36 -1.12
C PRO A 304 0.15 16.22 -1.72
N GLY A 305 -0.19 17.35 -1.08
CA GLY A 305 -1.19 18.30 -1.57
C GLY A 305 -0.85 19.01 -2.88
N SER A 306 0.39 18.87 -3.38
CA SER A 306 0.87 19.42 -4.66
C SER A 306 1.28 18.35 -5.68
N HIS A 307 1.26 17.07 -5.31
CA HIS A 307 1.81 15.95 -6.09
C HIS A 307 1.17 15.80 -7.49
N LEU A 308 -0.12 16.10 -7.65
CA LEU A 308 -0.81 16.07 -8.94
C LEU A 308 -0.63 17.36 -9.76
N SER A 309 -0.37 18.50 -9.12
CA SER A 309 -0.19 19.80 -9.78
C SER A 309 1.26 20.09 -10.19
N THR A 310 2.23 19.49 -9.52
CA THR A 310 3.67 19.71 -9.70
C THR A 310 4.31 18.46 -10.30
N PRO A 311 4.30 18.26 -11.64
CA PRO A 311 4.80 17.05 -12.25
C PRO A 311 6.33 16.98 -12.24
N SER A 312 6.88 15.80 -11.92
CA SER A 312 8.31 15.51 -12.12
C SER A 312 8.67 15.60 -13.62
N PRO A 313 9.60 16.48 -14.03
CA PRO A 313 10.00 16.59 -15.43
C PRO A 313 10.71 15.33 -15.94
N TYR A 314 11.43 14.61 -15.07
CA TYR A 314 12.02 13.30 -15.37
C TYR A 314 10.96 12.28 -15.76
N SER A 315 9.88 12.20 -14.97
CA SER A 315 8.76 11.28 -15.21
C SER A 315 7.98 11.69 -16.47
N LEU A 316 7.75 12.99 -16.70
CA LEU A 316 7.13 13.48 -17.94
C LEU A 316 7.93 13.13 -19.19
N THR A 317 9.24 13.36 -19.21
CA THR A 317 10.10 12.96 -20.34
C THR A 317 9.98 11.47 -20.59
N LEU A 318 10.05 10.64 -19.54
CA LEU A 318 9.98 9.19 -19.70
C LEU A 318 8.62 8.70 -20.24
N VAL A 319 7.48 9.23 -19.76
CA VAL A 319 6.15 8.74 -20.17
C VAL A 319 5.53 9.44 -21.39
N GLN A 320 6.02 10.62 -21.80
CA GLN A 320 5.47 11.41 -22.90
C GLN A 320 6.43 11.61 -24.10
N GLN A 321 7.75 11.53 -23.89
CA GLN A 321 8.74 11.87 -24.93
C GLN A 321 9.53 10.64 -25.43
N THR A 322 9.46 9.51 -24.72
CA THR A 322 10.12 8.26 -25.12
C THR A 322 9.48 7.64 -26.38
N PRO A 323 10.25 7.25 -27.41
CA PRO A 323 9.71 6.63 -28.63
C PRO A 323 8.95 5.32 -28.36
N ARG A 324 7.86 5.06 -29.12
CA ARG A 324 6.99 3.87 -28.99
C ARG A 324 7.77 2.55 -28.88
N ARG A 325 8.80 2.35 -29.71
CA ARG A 325 9.67 1.15 -29.65
C ARG A 325 10.33 0.96 -28.29
N HIS A 326 10.81 2.04 -27.68
CA HIS A 326 11.54 2.00 -26.40
C HIS A 326 10.55 1.82 -25.25
N VAL A 327 9.40 2.50 -25.27
CA VAL A 327 8.31 2.29 -24.29
C VAL A 327 7.88 0.82 -24.26
N LEU A 328 7.62 0.23 -25.43
CA LEU A 328 7.20 -1.18 -25.52
C LEU A 328 8.32 -2.16 -25.12
N ALA A 329 9.58 -1.89 -25.49
CA ALA A 329 10.72 -2.71 -25.07
C ALA A 329 10.93 -2.68 -23.55
N ILE A 330 10.80 -1.50 -22.90
CA ILE A 330 10.85 -1.35 -21.45
C ILE A 330 9.66 -2.07 -20.81
N LEU A 331 8.43 -1.74 -21.21
CA LEU A 331 7.19 -2.26 -20.61
C LEU A 331 7.16 -3.80 -20.62
N CYS A 332 7.39 -4.42 -21.78
CA CYS A 332 7.39 -5.88 -21.89
C CYS A 332 8.58 -6.52 -21.16
N SER A 333 9.74 -5.85 -21.06
CA SER A 333 10.89 -6.40 -20.31
C SER A 333 10.63 -6.40 -18.80
N LEU A 334 10.15 -5.28 -18.24
CA LEU A 334 9.78 -5.19 -16.83
C LEU A 334 8.69 -6.22 -16.49
N LEU A 335 7.65 -6.29 -17.32
CA LEU A 335 6.51 -7.19 -17.14
C LEU A 335 6.94 -8.66 -17.19
N ASN A 336 7.70 -9.08 -18.20
CA ASN A 336 8.08 -10.48 -18.37
C ASN A 336 9.06 -10.92 -17.27
N THR A 337 10.04 -10.09 -16.92
CA THR A 337 10.97 -10.38 -15.81
C THR A 337 10.25 -10.52 -14.47
N ALA A 338 9.26 -9.68 -14.19
CA ALA A 338 8.44 -9.77 -12.99
C ALA A 338 7.57 -11.05 -12.96
N MET A 339 6.86 -11.35 -14.04
CA MET A 339 5.95 -12.50 -14.10
C MET A 339 6.68 -13.85 -14.15
N ASN A 340 7.94 -13.89 -14.62
CA ASN A 340 8.80 -15.08 -14.62
C ASN A 340 9.45 -15.38 -13.25
N SER A 341 9.07 -14.71 -12.16
CA SER A 341 9.63 -14.85 -10.81
C SER A 341 9.88 -16.30 -10.35
N ALA A 342 8.92 -17.20 -10.59
CA ALA A 342 8.96 -18.62 -10.20
C ALA A 342 10.08 -19.45 -10.85
N GLN A 343 10.67 -18.98 -11.96
CA GLN A 343 11.83 -19.66 -12.59
C GLN A 343 13.06 -19.69 -11.65
N SER A 344 13.11 -18.80 -10.66
CA SER A 344 14.13 -18.76 -9.59
C SER A 344 14.13 -20.03 -8.72
N SER A 345 12.95 -20.59 -8.45
CA SER A 345 12.79 -21.84 -7.69
C SER A 345 12.83 -23.11 -8.55
N ALA A 346 12.55 -23.00 -9.85
CA ALA A 346 12.29 -24.15 -10.71
C ALA A 346 13.50 -24.65 -11.53
N THR A 347 14.64 -23.93 -11.53
CA THR A 347 15.84 -24.37 -12.25
C THR A 347 16.70 -25.32 -11.38
N PRO A 348 16.79 -26.63 -11.70
CA PRO A 348 17.50 -27.60 -10.87
C PRO A 348 19.01 -27.44 -11.02
N ARG A 349 19.62 -26.58 -10.19
CA ARG A 349 21.07 -26.61 -9.98
C ARG A 349 21.46 -27.99 -9.46
N ILE A 350 22.56 -28.54 -9.96
CA ILE A 350 23.11 -29.84 -9.52
C ILE A 350 23.41 -29.71 -8.02
N GLY A 351 22.63 -30.41 -7.19
CA GLY A 351 22.55 -30.19 -5.74
C GLY A 351 21.16 -29.83 -5.18
N SER A 352 20.08 -29.93 -5.98
CA SER A 352 18.72 -29.48 -5.67
C SER A 352 18.09 -29.97 -4.35
N VAL A 353 18.59 -31.07 -3.76
CA VAL A 353 18.13 -31.55 -2.43
C VAL A 353 18.43 -30.53 -1.32
N ALA A 354 19.56 -29.82 -1.38
CA ALA A 354 19.94 -28.83 -0.38
C ALA A 354 19.12 -27.53 -0.48
N ALA A 355 18.74 -27.13 -1.70
CA ALA A 355 17.98 -25.90 -1.94
C ALA A 355 16.56 -25.93 -1.33
N ALA A 356 15.98 -27.12 -1.18
CA ALA A 356 14.67 -27.35 -0.59
C ALA A 356 14.67 -27.45 0.96
N LEU A 357 15.84 -27.38 1.61
CA LEU A 357 15.92 -27.51 3.07
C LEU A 357 15.43 -26.25 3.80
N PRO A 358 14.71 -26.39 4.94
CA PRO A 358 14.45 -25.30 5.86
C PRO A 358 15.72 -24.51 6.21
N TYR A 359 15.60 -23.19 6.30
CA TYR A 359 16.69 -22.27 6.69
C TYR A 359 17.92 -22.23 5.78
N ASN A 360 17.87 -22.84 4.58
CA ASN A 360 18.96 -22.80 3.59
C ASN A 360 19.47 -21.36 3.32
N HIS A 361 18.58 -20.37 3.37
CA HIS A 361 18.89 -18.95 3.19
C HIS A 361 19.64 -18.28 4.36
N LEU A 362 19.64 -18.87 5.57
CA LEU A 362 20.46 -18.40 6.70
C LEU A 362 21.90 -18.91 6.61
N VAL A 363 22.09 -20.07 5.96
CA VAL A 363 23.39 -20.70 5.72
C VAL A 363 24.10 -20.03 4.54
N PHE A 364 23.42 -19.89 3.40
CA PHE A 364 23.96 -19.25 2.20
C PHE A 364 23.59 -17.77 2.15
N LYS A 365 24.40 -16.93 2.79
CA LYS A 365 24.27 -15.45 2.87
C LYS A 365 24.55 -14.71 1.55
N GLY A 366 24.13 -15.25 0.42
CA GLY A 366 24.19 -14.57 -0.88
C GLY A 366 22.95 -13.71 -1.10
N GLU A 367 23.14 -12.46 -1.56
CA GLU A 367 22.06 -11.67 -2.13
C GLU A 367 21.48 -12.41 -3.35
N ASP A 368 20.16 -12.40 -3.45
CA ASP A 368 19.44 -13.09 -4.51
C ASP A 368 19.19 -12.10 -5.63
N VAL A 369 20.18 -11.96 -6.51
CA VAL A 369 20.18 -10.98 -7.60
C VAL A 369 18.91 -11.08 -8.44
N ARG A 370 18.34 -12.29 -8.59
CA ARG A 370 17.10 -12.50 -9.33
C ARG A 370 15.86 -12.04 -8.56
N LEU A 371 15.74 -12.40 -7.28
CA LEU A 371 14.66 -11.90 -6.40
C LEU A 371 14.68 -10.37 -6.31
N THR A 372 15.89 -9.80 -6.29
CA THR A 372 16.17 -8.36 -6.28
C THR A 372 15.70 -7.73 -7.58
N LEU A 373 16.17 -8.24 -8.75
CA LEU A 373 15.74 -7.77 -10.06
C LEU A 373 14.21 -7.78 -10.23
N VAL A 374 13.52 -8.84 -9.80
CA VAL A 374 12.04 -8.90 -9.84
C VAL A 374 11.43 -7.74 -9.03
N GLY A 375 11.98 -7.44 -7.86
CA GLY A 375 11.56 -6.29 -7.05
C GLY A 375 11.80 -4.94 -7.76
N GLU A 376 13.02 -4.68 -8.21
CA GLU A 376 13.36 -3.45 -8.96
C GLU A 376 12.46 -3.28 -10.20
N THR A 377 12.16 -4.37 -10.94
CA THR A 377 11.25 -4.30 -12.10
C THR A 377 9.81 -3.98 -11.72
N LEU A 378 9.31 -4.52 -10.60
CA LEU A 378 7.97 -4.22 -10.10
C LEU A 378 7.86 -2.77 -9.57
N GLN A 379 8.90 -2.25 -8.91
CA GLN A 379 8.95 -0.88 -8.41
C GLN A 379 8.96 0.15 -9.53
N VAL A 380 9.84 -0.02 -10.53
CA VAL A 380 9.85 0.84 -11.73
C VAL A 380 8.52 0.73 -12.50
N LEU A 381 7.96 -0.48 -12.64
CA LEU A 381 6.67 -0.67 -13.31
C LEU A 381 5.50 0.01 -12.57
N CYS A 382 5.45 -0.07 -11.24
CA CYS A 382 4.43 0.62 -10.44
C CYS A 382 4.58 2.15 -10.54
N ALA A 383 5.81 2.68 -10.42
CA ALA A 383 6.06 4.12 -10.53
C ALA A 383 5.70 4.69 -11.91
N LEU A 384 5.94 3.92 -12.99
CA LEU A 384 5.53 4.28 -14.36
C LEU A 384 4.01 4.24 -14.57
N LEU A 385 3.32 3.26 -13.97
CA LEU A 385 1.88 3.05 -14.15
C LEU A 385 1.01 3.90 -13.22
N ASP A 386 1.54 4.39 -12.11
CA ASP A 386 0.80 5.28 -11.20
C ASP A 386 0.92 6.76 -11.58
N PHE A 387 2.05 7.17 -12.17
CA PHE A 387 2.34 8.57 -12.51
C PHE A 387 1.28 9.21 -13.43
N GLN A 388 0.58 10.19 -12.87
CA GLN A 388 -0.54 10.93 -13.47
C GLN A 388 -0.51 12.44 -13.12
N SER A 389 0.67 12.99 -12.81
CA SER A 389 0.80 14.42 -12.46
C SER A 389 0.81 15.32 -13.69
N GLY A 390 0.23 16.51 -13.58
CA GLY A 390 0.23 17.53 -14.63
C GLY A 390 -0.36 17.02 -15.96
N SER A 391 0.39 17.17 -17.06
CA SER A 391 -0.02 16.70 -18.39
C SER A 391 -0.09 15.17 -18.53
N ALA A 392 0.38 14.40 -17.54
CA ALA A 392 0.29 12.94 -17.55
C ALA A 392 -1.02 12.39 -16.94
N ARG A 393 -1.90 13.27 -16.45
CA ARG A 393 -3.22 12.89 -15.92
C ARG A 393 -4.12 12.35 -17.04
N ASP A 394 -4.75 11.21 -16.80
CA ASP A 394 -5.66 10.60 -17.77
C ASP A 394 -6.95 11.42 -17.95
N ILE A 395 -7.49 11.40 -19.16
CA ILE A 395 -8.58 12.29 -19.59
C ILE A 395 -9.91 11.56 -19.45
N LEU A 396 -10.95 12.24 -18.93
CA LEU A 396 -12.32 11.73 -18.90
C LEU A 396 -12.88 11.65 -20.33
N ASN A 397 -13.33 10.47 -20.76
CA ASN A 397 -13.92 10.27 -22.08
C ASN A 397 -15.14 11.19 -22.36
N VAL A 398 -15.86 11.59 -21.30
CA VAL A 398 -16.96 12.57 -21.37
C VAL A 398 -16.81 13.54 -20.19
N PRO A 399 -16.28 14.76 -20.39
CA PRO A 399 -16.03 15.71 -19.31
C PRO A 399 -17.28 16.21 -18.57
N SER A 400 -18.48 16.02 -19.14
CA SER A 400 -19.77 16.35 -18.52
C SER A 400 -20.39 15.21 -17.70
N ASP A 401 -19.81 14.01 -17.71
CA ASP A 401 -20.26 12.86 -16.93
C ASP A 401 -19.20 12.48 -15.86
N PRO A 402 -19.44 12.76 -14.56
CA PRO A 402 -18.50 12.41 -13.50
C PRO A 402 -18.38 10.89 -13.24
N PHE A 403 -19.22 10.07 -13.89
CA PHE A 403 -19.10 8.60 -13.89
C PHE A 403 -18.35 8.05 -15.11
N SER A 404 -17.93 8.92 -16.04
CA SER A 404 -17.12 8.56 -17.19
C SER A 404 -15.74 8.09 -16.74
N ALA A 405 -15.30 6.92 -17.22
CA ALA A 405 -13.99 6.40 -16.87
C ALA A 405 -12.91 7.20 -17.60
N ALA A 406 -11.93 7.71 -16.86
CA ALA A 406 -10.70 8.25 -17.45
C ALA A 406 -9.97 7.16 -18.26
N ALA A 407 -9.32 7.57 -19.35
CA ALA A 407 -8.53 6.68 -20.19
C ALA A 407 -7.12 7.27 -20.45
N PRO A 408 -6.07 6.44 -20.41
CA PRO A 408 -4.74 6.85 -20.83
C PRO A 408 -4.65 6.98 -22.34
N THR A 409 -3.80 7.89 -22.79
CA THR A 409 -3.44 8.07 -24.19
C THR A 409 -1.92 8.07 -24.34
N ALA A 410 -1.41 7.86 -25.55
CA ALA A 410 0.01 8.06 -25.84
C ALA A 410 0.50 9.50 -25.54
N LYS A 411 -0.42 10.48 -25.43
CA LYS A 411 -0.13 11.88 -25.08
C LYS A 411 -0.11 12.12 -23.54
N THR A 412 -0.79 11.29 -22.73
CA THR A 412 -0.78 11.40 -21.25
C THR A 412 0.32 10.54 -20.63
N ASN A 413 0.24 9.22 -20.78
CA ASN A 413 1.24 8.27 -20.26
C ASN A 413 1.27 7.03 -21.17
N ALA A 414 2.33 6.93 -21.98
CA ALA A 414 2.47 5.85 -22.96
C ALA A 414 2.53 4.44 -22.33
N PHE A 415 3.02 4.30 -21.10
CA PHE A 415 3.05 3.02 -20.39
C PHE A 415 1.64 2.58 -19.95
N ARG A 416 0.85 3.50 -19.37
CA ARG A 416 -0.56 3.25 -19.05
C ARG A 416 -1.36 2.92 -20.33
N TYR A 417 -1.11 3.63 -21.43
CA TYR A 417 -1.74 3.42 -22.73
C TYR A 417 -1.48 2.02 -23.32
N PHE A 418 -0.22 1.61 -23.47
CA PHE A 418 0.09 0.30 -24.06
C PHE A 418 -0.30 -0.87 -23.15
N LEU A 419 -0.30 -0.70 -21.82
CA LEU A 419 -0.85 -1.71 -20.91
C LEU A 419 -2.38 -1.86 -21.08
N ALA A 420 -3.10 -0.76 -21.30
CA ALA A 420 -4.55 -0.76 -21.56
C ALA A 420 -4.90 -1.37 -22.93
N LYS A 421 -4.05 -1.23 -23.96
CA LYS A 421 -4.24 -1.85 -25.29
C LYS A 421 -3.93 -3.36 -25.35
N LEU A 422 -3.33 -3.98 -24.32
CA LEU A 422 -3.18 -5.45 -24.27
C LEU A 422 -4.55 -6.15 -24.36
N HIS A 423 -4.65 -7.21 -25.15
CA HIS A 423 -5.94 -7.88 -25.44
C HIS A 423 -5.83 -9.40 -25.64
N ARG A 424 -4.62 -9.94 -25.71
CA ARG A 424 -4.35 -11.35 -26.04
C ARG A 424 -4.61 -12.25 -24.83
N GLN A 425 -5.40 -13.29 -25.02
CA GLN A 425 -5.72 -14.24 -23.93
C GLN A 425 -4.48 -15.00 -23.43
N THR A 426 -3.48 -15.24 -24.28
CA THR A 426 -2.18 -15.80 -23.90
C THR A 426 -1.44 -14.90 -22.91
N ASP A 427 -1.44 -13.60 -23.19
CA ASP A 427 -0.70 -12.59 -22.46
C ASP A 427 -1.40 -12.30 -21.13
N PHE A 428 -2.74 -12.28 -21.13
CA PHE A 428 -3.56 -12.25 -19.92
C PHE A 428 -3.38 -13.50 -19.06
N ALA A 429 -3.27 -14.69 -19.65
CA ALA A 429 -2.99 -15.92 -18.91
C ALA A 429 -1.62 -15.85 -18.24
N PHE A 430 -0.57 -15.49 -19.00
CA PHE A 430 0.79 -15.33 -18.51
C PHE A 430 0.89 -14.32 -17.34
N VAL A 431 0.27 -13.15 -17.45
CA VAL A 431 0.26 -12.15 -16.37
C VAL A 431 -0.54 -12.63 -15.16
N ALA A 432 -1.69 -13.28 -15.37
CA ALA A 432 -2.48 -13.84 -14.27
C ALA A 432 -1.70 -14.94 -13.51
N ASP A 433 -1.03 -15.83 -14.23
CA ASP A 433 -0.22 -16.90 -13.63
C ASP A 433 1.03 -16.35 -12.95
N GLY A 434 1.71 -15.34 -13.51
CA GLY A 434 2.85 -14.69 -12.86
C GLY A 434 2.48 -14.07 -11.49
N ILE A 435 1.34 -13.39 -11.42
CA ILE A 435 0.81 -12.81 -10.17
C ILE A 435 0.45 -13.92 -9.15
N ILE A 436 -0.28 -14.96 -9.59
CA ILE A 436 -0.68 -16.08 -8.73
C ILE A 436 0.55 -16.82 -8.19
N ASN A 437 1.56 -17.07 -9.03
CA ASN A 437 2.80 -17.73 -8.60
C ASN A 437 3.52 -16.96 -7.48
N ILE A 438 3.50 -15.62 -7.47
CA ILE A 438 4.10 -14.82 -6.38
C ILE A 438 3.28 -14.95 -5.09
N LEU A 439 1.95 -14.86 -5.20
CA LEU A 439 1.02 -15.05 -4.08
C LEU A 439 1.13 -16.45 -3.46
N GLU A 440 1.29 -17.48 -4.28
CA GLU A 440 1.48 -18.87 -3.85
C GLU A 440 2.82 -19.08 -3.15
N GLN A 441 3.91 -18.52 -3.68
CA GLN A 441 5.21 -18.54 -3.00
C GLN A 441 5.15 -17.82 -1.64
N TYR A 442 4.38 -16.73 -1.51
CA TYR A 442 4.17 -16.02 -0.25
C TYR A 442 3.40 -16.87 0.77
N MET A 443 2.23 -17.40 0.40
CA MET A 443 1.48 -18.33 1.26
C MET A 443 2.31 -19.54 1.65
N ALA A 444 3.11 -20.08 0.73
CA ALA A 444 4.04 -21.17 0.99
C ALA A 444 5.26 -20.76 1.86
N ALA A 445 5.54 -19.47 2.07
CA ALA A 445 6.53 -18.98 3.02
C ALA A 445 5.97 -18.89 4.46
N ILE A 446 4.68 -18.60 4.61
CA ILE A 446 4.01 -18.39 5.89
C ILE A 446 3.36 -19.66 6.45
N ASN A 447 2.82 -20.53 5.60
CA ASN A 447 2.14 -21.76 6.01
C ASN A 447 3.12 -22.89 6.44
N ASN A 448 4.39 -22.58 6.74
CA ASN A 448 5.37 -23.58 7.15
C ASN A 448 5.24 -23.93 8.64
N VAL A 449 5.39 -25.23 8.94
CA VAL A 449 5.43 -25.77 10.32
C VAL A 449 6.60 -25.20 11.15
N LEU A 450 7.63 -24.67 10.49
CA LEU A 450 8.81 -24.06 11.09
C LEU A 450 8.84 -22.55 10.78
N PRO A 451 8.69 -21.66 11.79
CA PRO A 451 8.72 -20.21 11.58
C PRO A 451 10.04 -19.75 10.95
N GLY A 452 9.97 -18.85 9.96
CA GLY A 452 11.16 -18.31 9.29
C GLY A 452 11.96 -19.32 8.47
N SER A 453 11.38 -20.48 8.09
CA SER A 453 12.11 -21.51 7.35
C SER A 453 12.41 -21.16 5.88
N LYS A 454 11.69 -20.21 5.29
CA LYS A 454 11.87 -19.71 3.91
C LYS A 454 12.12 -18.20 3.94
N LYS A 455 12.75 -17.65 2.88
CA LYS A 455 12.92 -16.19 2.74
C LYS A 455 11.52 -15.53 2.68
N PRO A 456 11.34 -14.33 3.29
CA PRO A 456 10.19 -13.50 2.96
C PRO A 456 10.29 -13.04 1.50
N ILE A 457 9.14 -12.85 0.84
CA ILE A 457 9.08 -12.23 -0.49
C ILE A 457 8.94 -10.72 -0.27
N PRO A 458 9.90 -9.89 -0.71
CA PRO A 458 9.81 -8.46 -0.49
C PRO A 458 8.71 -7.85 -1.36
N HIS A 459 8.70 -8.16 -2.66
CA HIS A 459 7.93 -7.47 -3.70
C HIS A 459 6.42 -7.80 -3.75
N LEU A 460 5.83 -8.21 -2.62
CA LEU A 460 4.42 -8.58 -2.57
C LEU A 460 3.50 -7.36 -2.76
N LEU A 461 3.80 -6.23 -2.12
CA LEU A 461 2.96 -5.03 -2.19
C LEU A 461 2.89 -4.50 -3.63
N GLU A 462 4.03 -4.41 -4.32
CA GLU A 462 4.09 -4.00 -5.72
C GLU A 462 3.42 -5.02 -6.64
N THR A 463 3.40 -6.32 -6.29
CA THR A 463 2.62 -7.32 -7.03
C THR A 463 1.11 -7.08 -6.90
N ILE A 464 0.63 -6.69 -5.71
CA ILE A 464 -0.78 -6.36 -5.46
C ILE A 464 -1.16 -5.05 -6.14
N ILE A 465 -0.30 -4.02 -6.05
CA ILE A 465 -0.51 -2.73 -6.74
C ILE A 465 -0.48 -2.92 -8.26
N PHE A 466 0.43 -3.72 -8.81
CA PHE A 466 0.46 -4.05 -10.23
C PHE A 466 -0.80 -4.81 -10.68
N PHE A 467 -1.28 -5.79 -9.90
CA PHE A 467 -2.55 -6.45 -10.17
C PHE A 467 -3.73 -5.46 -10.18
N TRP A 468 -3.76 -4.51 -9.25
CA TRP A 468 -4.77 -3.46 -9.23
C TRP A 468 -4.66 -2.56 -10.46
N LYS A 469 -3.46 -2.09 -10.84
CA LYS A 469 -3.25 -1.29 -12.07
C LYS A 469 -3.68 -2.05 -13.34
N MET A 470 -3.42 -3.35 -13.43
CA MET A 470 -3.94 -4.19 -14.53
C MET A 470 -5.47 -4.23 -14.58
N VAL A 471 -6.15 -4.29 -13.43
CA VAL A 471 -7.62 -4.36 -13.31
C VAL A 471 -8.30 -2.98 -13.46
N GLU A 472 -7.59 -1.89 -13.10
CA GLU A 472 -7.94 -0.48 -13.32
C GLU A 472 -7.90 -0.16 -14.83
N LEU A 473 -6.70 -0.26 -15.42
CA LEU A 473 -6.39 0.19 -16.77
C LEU A 473 -7.01 -0.70 -17.84
N ASN A 474 -6.86 -2.02 -17.69
CA ASN A 474 -7.20 -2.95 -18.76
C ASN A 474 -8.55 -3.63 -18.50
N LYS A 475 -9.60 -3.02 -19.07
CA LYS A 475 -10.99 -3.53 -19.02
C LYS A 475 -11.12 -4.95 -19.60
N LYS A 476 -10.32 -5.31 -20.61
CA LYS A 476 -10.30 -6.65 -21.24
C LYS A 476 -9.66 -7.69 -20.31
N PHE A 477 -8.52 -7.37 -19.68
CA PHE A 477 -7.90 -8.22 -18.64
C PHE A 477 -8.82 -8.40 -17.44
N ARG A 478 -9.49 -7.33 -16.98
CA ARG A 478 -10.49 -7.44 -15.91
C ARG A 478 -11.59 -8.44 -16.28
N ILE A 479 -12.14 -8.40 -17.49
CA ILE A 479 -13.18 -9.37 -17.92
C ILE A 479 -12.62 -10.80 -17.95
N TYR A 480 -11.40 -11.03 -18.47
CA TYR A 480 -10.72 -12.33 -18.39
C TYR A 480 -10.54 -12.83 -16.93
N ILE A 481 -10.16 -11.92 -16.02
CA ILE A 481 -10.08 -12.14 -14.57
C ILE A 481 -11.47 -12.25 -13.93
N LEU A 482 -12.57 -11.95 -14.63
CA LEU A 482 -13.97 -12.19 -14.20
C LEU A 482 -14.68 -13.36 -14.92
N GLU A 483 -14.00 -14.04 -15.85
CA GLU A 483 -14.50 -15.28 -16.49
C GLU A 483 -13.70 -16.55 -16.12
N SER A 484 -12.38 -16.46 -15.95
CA SER A 484 -11.48 -17.57 -15.54
C SER A 484 -11.74 -18.19 -14.14
N GLU A 485 -11.38 -19.45 -13.88
CA GLU A 485 -11.54 -20.01 -12.51
C GLU A 485 -10.68 -19.27 -11.44
N LYS A 486 -9.51 -18.77 -11.86
CA LYS A 486 -8.40 -18.20 -11.09
C LYS A 486 -8.73 -17.13 -10.04
N ALA A 487 -9.84 -16.41 -10.17
CA ALA A 487 -10.05 -15.20 -9.38
C ALA A 487 -10.76 -15.41 -8.03
N VAL A 488 -11.32 -16.60 -7.76
CA VAL A 488 -11.57 -17.00 -6.36
C VAL A 488 -10.26 -17.30 -5.65
N ASP A 489 -9.26 -17.86 -6.36
CA ASP A 489 -7.94 -18.11 -5.78
C ASP A 489 -7.21 -16.78 -5.51
N LEU A 490 -7.17 -15.85 -6.48
CA LEU A 490 -6.65 -14.47 -6.26
C LEU A 490 -7.31 -13.76 -5.07
N MET A 491 -8.65 -13.76 -5.01
CA MET A 491 -9.40 -13.19 -3.89
C MET A 491 -9.07 -13.88 -2.57
N THR A 492 -8.90 -15.20 -2.57
CA THR A 492 -8.51 -15.98 -1.39
C THR A 492 -7.11 -15.59 -0.92
N TYR A 493 -6.14 -15.43 -1.83
CA TYR A 493 -4.79 -14.99 -1.53
C TYR A 493 -4.75 -13.56 -0.97
N LEU A 494 -5.48 -12.63 -1.58
CA LEU A 494 -5.59 -11.24 -1.11
C LEU A 494 -6.23 -11.14 0.28
N LEU A 495 -7.31 -11.88 0.53
CA LEU A 495 -7.95 -11.95 1.85
C LEU A 495 -7.08 -12.65 2.90
N CYS A 496 -6.28 -13.66 2.53
CA CYS A 496 -5.29 -14.25 3.43
C CYS A 496 -4.18 -13.25 3.81
N TYR A 497 -3.63 -12.53 2.82
CA TYR A 497 -2.65 -11.48 3.06
C TYR A 497 -3.21 -10.37 3.95
N PHE A 498 -4.46 -9.94 3.72
CA PHE A 498 -5.15 -8.96 4.56
C PHE A 498 -5.40 -9.50 5.98
N MET A 499 -5.83 -10.76 6.14
CA MET A 499 -5.98 -11.40 7.46
C MET A 499 -4.67 -11.64 8.22
N GLU A 500 -3.53 -11.67 7.54
CA GLU A 500 -2.21 -11.64 8.16
C GLU A 500 -1.78 -10.22 8.51
N SER A 501 -2.06 -9.29 7.61
CA SER A 501 -1.61 -7.90 7.71
C SER A 501 -2.48 -7.06 8.63
N LYS A 502 -3.68 -7.52 9.02
CA LYS A 502 -4.57 -6.84 9.99
C LYS A 502 -3.97 -6.63 11.39
N ASP A 503 -2.99 -7.45 11.76
CA ASP A 503 -2.24 -7.35 13.01
C ASP A 503 -1.02 -6.40 12.85
N LYS A 504 -1.00 -5.68 11.72
CA LYS A 504 -0.14 -4.57 11.28
C LYS A 504 -1.08 -3.54 10.59
N PRO A 505 -0.58 -2.42 10.03
CA PRO A 505 -1.42 -1.50 9.25
C PRO A 505 -1.41 -1.85 7.74
N ALA A 506 -2.58 -2.00 7.08
CA ALA A 506 -2.71 -2.23 5.63
C ALA A 506 -4.15 -1.96 5.10
N GLU A 507 -4.30 -1.74 3.78
CA GLU A 507 -5.55 -1.32 3.08
C GLU A 507 -6.09 -2.38 2.05
N PRO A 508 -7.39 -2.35 1.63
CA PRO A 508 -8.05 -3.49 0.97
C PRO A 508 -8.86 -3.24 -0.33
N ALA A 509 -8.61 -4.04 -1.38
CA ALA A 509 -9.52 -4.32 -2.52
C ALA A 509 -9.18 -5.70 -3.13
N PHE A 510 -9.95 -6.35 -4.01
CA PHE A 510 -11.08 -5.96 -4.87
C PHE A 510 -12.01 -7.17 -5.09
N ASN A 511 -13.34 -7.02 -4.94
CA ASN A 511 -14.29 -8.14 -4.86
C ASN A 511 -15.27 -8.19 -6.05
N ALA A 512 -15.24 -9.26 -6.85
CA ALA A 512 -16.14 -9.41 -8.01
C ALA A 512 -16.40 -10.87 -8.51
N LYS A 513 -16.03 -11.92 -7.75
CA LYS A 513 -16.10 -13.31 -8.26
C LYS A 513 -16.52 -14.41 -7.27
N LEU A 514 -17.27 -14.04 -6.26
CA LEU A 514 -17.50 -14.79 -5.01
C LEU A 514 -18.39 -16.07 -5.09
N SER A 515 -18.61 -16.64 -6.27
CA SER A 515 -19.58 -17.72 -6.50
C SER A 515 -18.97 -19.13 -6.67
N SER A 516 -17.65 -19.28 -6.80
CA SER A 516 -17.00 -20.59 -6.95
C SER A 516 -16.49 -21.16 -5.61
N PRO A 517 -16.29 -22.49 -5.48
CA PRO A 517 -15.69 -23.09 -4.30
C PRO A 517 -14.17 -22.87 -4.27
N ILE A 518 -13.64 -22.53 -3.09
CA ILE A 518 -12.20 -22.29 -2.90
C ILE A 518 -11.41 -23.58 -3.09
N ARG A 519 -10.36 -23.53 -3.93
CA ARG A 519 -9.46 -24.67 -4.20
C ARG A 519 -8.09 -24.56 -3.50
N VAL A 520 -7.76 -23.37 -2.98
CA VAL A 520 -6.50 -23.06 -2.28
C VAL A 520 -6.36 -23.80 -0.96
N GLN A 521 -5.15 -24.31 -0.67
CA GLN A 521 -4.81 -24.86 0.65
C GLN A 521 -4.58 -23.74 1.69
N LEU A 522 -5.65 -23.37 2.38
CA LEU A 522 -5.63 -22.42 3.50
C LEU A 522 -4.84 -22.99 4.71
N PRO A 523 -4.12 -22.15 5.48
CA PRO A 523 -3.55 -22.58 6.76
C PRO A 523 -4.68 -22.91 7.76
N SER A 524 -4.42 -23.86 8.65
CA SER A 524 -5.42 -24.38 9.60
C SER A 524 -6.12 -23.31 10.46
N LYS A 525 -5.44 -22.20 10.77
CA LYS A 525 -5.99 -21.03 11.47
C LYS A 525 -7.12 -20.29 10.71
N TRP A 526 -7.21 -20.45 9.39
CA TRP A 526 -8.16 -19.75 8.52
C TRP A 526 -8.99 -20.70 7.63
N ALA A 527 -8.94 -22.01 7.90
CA ALA A 527 -9.65 -23.02 7.12
C ALA A 527 -11.18 -22.89 7.30
N CYS A 528 -11.84 -22.21 6.36
CA CYS A 528 -13.29 -22.08 6.31
C CYS A 528 -13.90 -23.23 5.48
N GLN A 529 -14.79 -24.02 6.08
CA GLN A 529 -15.65 -24.95 5.34
C GLN A 529 -16.86 -24.20 4.79
N GLY A 530 -16.98 -24.06 3.47
CA GLY A 530 -18.11 -23.36 2.84
C GLY A 530 -17.78 -22.84 1.43
N THR A 531 -18.55 -21.84 1.01
CA THR A 531 -18.40 -21.12 -0.26
C THR A 531 -17.31 -20.02 -0.20
N ALA A 532 -16.97 -19.41 -1.33
CA ALA A 532 -16.19 -18.17 -1.35
C ALA A 532 -16.88 -17.03 -0.57
N GLY A 533 -18.22 -16.94 -0.62
CA GLY A 533 -19.02 -16.03 0.21
C GLY A 533 -18.87 -16.29 1.72
N ASP A 534 -18.84 -17.55 2.15
CA ASP A 534 -18.55 -17.90 3.55
C ASP A 534 -17.17 -17.42 3.99
N PHE A 535 -16.14 -17.66 3.18
CA PHE A 535 -14.79 -17.22 3.49
C PHE A 535 -14.67 -15.70 3.55
N MET A 536 -15.33 -14.98 2.64
CA MET A 536 -15.38 -13.51 2.67
C MET A 536 -16.04 -12.98 3.95
N ILE A 537 -17.22 -13.51 4.30
CA ILE A 537 -17.94 -13.12 5.53
C ILE A 537 -17.09 -13.38 6.77
N ASN A 538 -16.46 -14.56 6.87
CA ASN A 538 -15.61 -14.89 8.02
C ASN A 538 -14.32 -14.06 8.05
N SER A 539 -13.71 -13.76 6.90
CA SER A 539 -12.51 -12.91 6.83
C SER A 539 -12.82 -11.48 7.29
N ILE A 540 -13.89 -10.89 6.78
CA ILE A 540 -14.31 -9.52 7.14
C ILE A 540 -14.78 -9.47 8.60
N TYR A 541 -15.53 -10.47 9.07
CA TYR A 541 -15.84 -10.61 10.50
C TYR A 541 -14.58 -10.64 11.35
N ASN A 542 -13.61 -11.49 11.02
CA ASN A 542 -12.39 -11.65 11.79
C ASN A 542 -11.54 -10.36 11.82
N VAL A 543 -11.55 -9.56 10.76
CA VAL A 543 -10.89 -8.25 10.74
C VAL A 543 -11.63 -7.27 11.67
N ILE A 544 -12.94 -7.11 11.51
CA ILE A 544 -13.72 -6.18 12.35
C ILE A 544 -13.63 -6.58 13.83
N ALA A 545 -13.93 -7.84 14.14
CA ALA A 545 -14.11 -8.33 15.51
C ALA A 545 -12.80 -8.61 16.29
N THR A 546 -11.62 -8.50 15.67
CA THR A 546 -10.32 -8.62 16.38
C THR A 546 -9.51 -7.33 16.41
N THR A 547 -9.80 -6.37 15.54
CA THR A 547 -9.06 -5.09 15.48
C THR A 547 -9.50 -4.08 16.55
N SER A 548 -10.57 -4.35 17.30
CA SER A 548 -11.03 -3.49 18.40
C SER A 548 -11.29 -2.02 17.99
N GLY A 549 -11.68 -1.80 16.72
CA GLY A 549 -11.87 -0.48 16.13
C GLY A 549 -10.61 0.17 15.51
N ALA A 550 -9.42 -0.42 15.63
CA ALA A 550 -8.18 0.14 15.08
C ALA A 550 -8.20 0.28 13.55
N LEU A 551 -8.99 -0.55 12.85
CA LEU A 551 -9.20 -0.48 11.40
C LEU A 551 -10.60 0.06 11.03
N ASN A 552 -11.20 0.92 11.88
CA ASN A 552 -12.50 1.56 11.64
C ASN A 552 -12.60 2.25 10.26
N SER A 553 -11.51 2.84 9.77
CA SER A 553 -11.40 3.46 8.45
C SER A 553 -11.68 2.49 7.29
N LEU A 554 -11.40 1.20 7.47
CA LEU A 554 -11.60 0.16 6.46
C LEU A 554 -13.04 -0.39 6.45
N TYR A 555 -13.78 -0.22 7.56
CA TYR A 555 -15.10 -0.84 7.72
C TYR A 555 -16.09 -0.44 6.62
N PRO A 556 -16.15 0.82 6.13
CA PRO A 556 -17.00 1.18 4.98
C PRO A 556 -16.67 0.35 3.73
N ALA A 557 -15.40 0.25 3.34
CA ALA A 557 -14.98 -0.50 2.15
C ALA A 557 -15.32 -1.99 2.27
N LEU A 558 -15.07 -2.60 3.43
CA LEU A 558 -15.35 -4.02 3.67
C LEU A 558 -16.85 -4.34 3.69
N ILE A 559 -17.69 -3.49 4.31
CA ILE A 559 -19.14 -3.69 4.35
C ILE A 559 -19.80 -3.36 3.00
N ILE A 560 -19.31 -2.36 2.25
CA ILE A 560 -19.75 -2.09 0.86
C ILE A 560 -19.40 -3.30 -0.03
N ALA A 561 -18.23 -3.91 0.13
CA ALA A 561 -17.87 -5.12 -0.61
C ALA A 561 -18.81 -6.29 -0.30
N LEU A 562 -19.24 -6.48 0.96
CA LEU A 562 -20.29 -7.44 1.30
C LEU A 562 -21.64 -7.08 0.66
N SER A 563 -22.06 -5.81 0.70
CA SER A 563 -23.33 -5.33 0.11
C SER A 563 -23.38 -5.59 -1.40
N ASN A 564 -22.32 -5.22 -2.14
CA ASN A 564 -22.17 -5.51 -3.56
C ASN A 564 -22.24 -7.02 -3.89
N SER A 565 -21.83 -7.89 -2.95
CA SER A 565 -21.73 -9.34 -3.15
C SER A 565 -22.97 -10.10 -2.68
N ALA A 566 -23.76 -9.51 -1.79
CA ALA A 566 -24.90 -10.15 -1.13
C ALA A 566 -25.99 -10.69 -2.08
N PRO A 567 -26.35 -10.01 -3.19
CA PRO A 567 -27.27 -10.55 -4.20
C PRO A 567 -26.84 -11.88 -4.84
N TYR A 568 -25.57 -12.29 -4.69
CA TYR A 568 -25.01 -13.51 -5.26
C TYR A 568 -24.72 -14.60 -4.21
N PHE A 569 -24.88 -14.32 -2.91
CA PHE A 569 -24.63 -15.31 -1.86
C PHE A 569 -25.69 -16.42 -1.88
N LYS A 570 -25.23 -17.67 -1.86
CA LYS A 570 -26.03 -18.90 -1.89
C LYS A 570 -25.46 -19.90 -0.90
N HIS A 571 -26.33 -20.68 -0.27
CA HIS A 571 -25.98 -21.81 0.61
C HIS A 571 -25.03 -21.45 1.78
N LEU A 572 -25.10 -20.21 2.27
CA LEU A 572 -24.26 -19.74 3.38
C LEU A 572 -24.33 -20.68 4.59
N SER A 573 -23.18 -20.98 5.17
CA SER A 573 -23.05 -21.85 6.34
C SER A 573 -23.68 -21.25 7.59
N VAL A 574 -23.95 -22.11 8.58
CA VAL A 574 -24.45 -21.69 9.91
C VAL A 574 -23.46 -20.73 10.59
N ASN A 575 -22.15 -20.91 10.42
CA ASN A 575 -21.15 -20.02 11.00
C ASN A 575 -21.27 -18.59 10.41
N SER A 576 -21.11 -18.45 9.09
CA SER A 576 -21.20 -17.16 8.39
C SER A 576 -22.53 -16.44 8.65
N SER A 577 -23.63 -17.19 8.69
CA SER A 577 -24.97 -16.69 9.01
C SER A 577 -25.04 -16.05 10.41
N ASN A 578 -24.46 -16.69 11.42
CA ASN A 578 -24.40 -16.13 12.78
C ASN A 578 -23.37 -14.99 12.89
N ARG A 579 -22.29 -15.00 12.09
CA ARG A 579 -21.29 -13.93 12.05
C ARG A 579 -21.85 -12.63 11.45
N LEU A 580 -22.66 -12.68 10.39
CA LEU A 580 -23.41 -11.51 9.89
C LEU A 580 -24.36 -10.94 10.95
N VAL A 581 -25.13 -11.80 11.63
CA VAL A 581 -26.05 -11.37 12.69
C VAL A 581 -25.31 -10.84 13.93
N SER A 582 -24.09 -11.34 14.23
CA SER A 582 -23.24 -10.77 15.28
C SER A 582 -22.71 -9.37 14.90
N LEU A 583 -22.28 -9.14 13.65
CA LEU A 583 -21.94 -7.79 13.17
C LEU A 583 -23.13 -6.83 13.29
N PHE A 584 -24.34 -7.28 12.93
CA PHE A 584 -25.54 -6.48 13.05
C PHE A 584 -25.85 -6.10 14.51
N ASN A 585 -25.79 -7.06 15.44
CA ASN A 585 -25.96 -6.80 16.87
C ASN A 585 -24.85 -5.90 17.45
N SER A 586 -23.65 -5.88 16.84
CA SER A 586 -22.54 -5.01 17.24
C SER A 586 -22.71 -3.58 16.69
N PHE A 587 -23.15 -3.42 15.44
CA PHE A 587 -23.42 -2.11 14.83
C PHE A 587 -24.72 -1.45 15.31
N THR A 588 -25.70 -2.23 15.77
CA THR A 588 -26.94 -1.71 16.40
C THR A 588 -26.78 -1.40 17.89
N ASN A 589 -25.65 -1.76 18.51
CA ASN A 589 -25.34 -1.36 19.88
C ASN A 589 -25.38 0.18 19.98
N PRO A 590 -26.26 0.79 20.80
CA PRO A 590 -26.39 2.24 20.85
C PRO A 590 -25.09 2.95 21.24
N SER A 591 -24.23 2.27 22.01
CA SER A 591 -22.90 2.76 22.42
C SER A 591 -21.93 2.91 21.25
N PHE A 592 -22.07 2.09 20.20
CA PHE A 592 -21.31 2.21 18.97
C PHE A 592 -22.01 3.20 18.02
N LEU A 593 -23.30 2.97 17.74
CA LEU A 593 -24.10 3.69 16.76
C LEU A 593 -24.18 5.21 17.01
N LEU A 594 -24.10 5.64 18.26
CA LEU A 594 -24.13 7.06 18.65
C LEU A 594 -22.74 7.71 18.83
N SER A 595 -21.64 6.95 18.63
CA SER A 595 -20.28 7.41 18.96
C SER A 595 -19.49 8.09 17.83
N ASP A 596 -19.90 7.91 16.57
CA ASP A 596 -19.31 8.57 15.40
C ASP A 596 -20.41 8.82 14.35
N GLU A 597 -20.32 9.95 13.64
CA GLU A 597 -21.28 10.35 12.60
C GLU A 597 -21.37 9.34 11.44
N GLY A 598 -20.28 8.62 11.14
CA GLY A 598 -20.21 7.63 10.07
C GLY A 598 -20.77 6.24 10.42
N HIS A 599 -20.93 5.89 11.70
CA HIS A 599 -21.35 4.54 12.10
C HIS A 599 -22.75 4.12 11.57
N PRO A 600 -23.78 4.98 11.49
CA PRO A 600 -25.06 4.62 10.87
C PRO A 600 -24.95 4.22 9.39
N ARG A 601 -23.94 4.71 8.65
CA ARG A 601 -23.71 4.33 7.26
C ARG A 601 -23.21 2.89 7.12
N LEU A 602 -22.46 2.38 8.10
CA LEU A 602 -22.09 0.96 8.19
C LEU A 602 -23.33 0.09 8.43
N LEU A 603 -24.25 0.53 9.29
CA LEU A 603 -25.50 -0.16 9.56
C LEU A 603 -26.43 -0.18 8.34
N PHE A 604 -26.52 0.92 7.59
CA PHE A 604 -27.24 0.99 6.32
C PHE A 604 -26.71 -0.06 5.32
N PHE A 605 -25.38 -0.08 5.05
CA PHE A 605 -24.80 -1.04 4.11
C PHE A 605 -24.93 -2.50 4.60
N LEU A 606 -24.93 -2.75 5.92
CA LEU A 606 -25.14 -4.09 6.46
C LEU A 606 -26.61 -4.54 6.37
N LEU A 607 -27.59 -3.62 6.45
CA LEU A 607 -28.99 -3.92 6.13
C LEU A 607 -29.17 -4.29 4.65
N GLU A 608 -28.45 -3.62 3.74
CA GLU A 608 -28.42 -4.03 2.33
C GLU A 608 -27.82 -5.43 2.12
N VAL A 609 -26.88 -5.89 2.95
CA VAL A 609 -26.40 -7.29 2.89
C VAL A 609 -27.56 -8.26 3.15
N PHE A 610 -28.37 -8.02 4.19
CA PHE A 610 -29.54 -8.88 4.45
C PHE A 610 -30.58 -8.78 3.33
N ASN A 611 -30.89 -7.58 2.86
CA ASN A 611 -31.87 -7.37 1.79
C ASN A 611 -31.41 -7.98 0.46
N GLY A 612 -30.13 -7.88 0.12
CA GLY A 612 -29.54 -8.50 -1.07
C GLY A 612 -29.77 -10.01 -1.09
N VAL A 613 -29.54 -10.69 0.04
CA VAL A 613 -29.82 -12.14 0.15
C VAL A 613 -31.32 -12.43 0.16
N ILE A 614 -32.13 -11.67 0.90
CA ILE A 614 -33.59 -11.89 1.02
C ILE A 614 -34.30 -11.72 -0.33
N LEU A 615 -33.98 -10.66 -1.09
CA LEU A 615 -34.67 -10.34 -2.34
C LEU A 615 -34.28 -11.29 -3.48
N ASN A 616 -33.03 -11.78 -3.51
CA ASN A 616 -32.53 -12.63 -4.61
C ASN A 616 -32.58 -14.13 -4.28
N HIS A 617 -32.15 -14.54 -3.08
CA HIS A 617 -31.76 -15.92 -2.77
C HIS A 617 -32.22 -16.40 -1.37
N LEU A 618 -33.39 -15.97 -0.89
CA LEU A 618 -34.01 -16.37 0.40
C LEU A 618 -33.97 -17.90 0.61
N ASN A 619 -34.60 -18.64 -0.30
CA ASN A 619 -34.74 -20.10 -0.28
C ASN A 619 -33.40 -20.85 -0.28
N GLU A 620 -32.37 -20.26 -0.89
CA GLU A 620 -31.04 -20.86 -1.02
C GLU A 620 -30.17 -20.63 0.21
N ASN A 621 -30.60 -19.75 1.14
CA ASN A 621 -29.86 -19.37 2.35
C ASN A 621 -30.68 -19.56 3.65
N PRO A 622 -31.30 -20.73 3.89
CA PRO A 622 -32.20 -20.95 5.04
C PRO A 622 -31.50 -20.75 6.40
N ASN A 623 -30.18 -20.98 6.46
CA ASN A 623 -29.35 -20.73 7.65
C ASN A 623 -29.33 -19.24 8.05
N LEU A 624 -29.27 -18.34 7.07
CA LEU A 624 -29.26 -16.89 7.31
C LEU A 624 -30.65 -16.41 7.72
N ILE A 625 -31.69 -16.86 7.01
CA ILE A 625 -33.09 -16.53 7.33
C ILE A 625 -33.45 -17.00 8.75
N TYR A 626 -33.04 -18.22 9.14
CA TYR A 626 -33.23 -18.71 10.51
C TYR A 626 -32.44 -17.89 11.56
N ALA A 627 -31.22 -17.45 11.25
CA ALA A 627 -30.43 -16.60 12.14
C ALA A 627 -31.07 -15.20 12.34
N ILE A 628 -31.61 -14.59 11.27
CA ILE A 628 -32.35 -13.33 11.34
C ILE A 628 -33.63 -13.51 12.17
N LEU A 629 -34.43 -14.54 11.89
CA LEU A 629 -35.66 -14.83 12.64
C LEU A 629 -35.39 -15.09 14.13
N ARG A 630 -34.26 -15.71 14.48
CA ARG A 630 -33.83 -15.85 15.89
C ARG A 630 -33.47 -14.50 16.53
N SER A 631 -32.99 -13.54 15.75
CA SER A 631 -32.58 -12.20 16.20
C SER A 631 -33.62 -11.10 15.91
N HIS A 632 -34.88 -11.46 15.58
CA HIS A 632 -35.95 -10.54 15.14
C HIS A 632 -36.04 -9.25 15.97
N ARG A 633 -35.96 -9.38 17.30
CA ARG A 633 -36.04 -8.24 18.23
C ARG A 633 -35.03 -7.15 17.91
N SER A 634 -33.80 -7.48 17.54
CA SER A 634 -32.77 -6.49 17.21
C SER A 634 -33.17 -5.61 16.02
N PHE A 635 -33.94 -6.15 15.06
CA PHE A 635 -34.48 -5.41 13.92
C PHE A 635 -35.72 -4.59 14.30
N GLU A 636 -36.62 -5.16 15.11
CA GLU A 636 -37.83 -4.49 15.63
C GLU A 636 -37.48 -3.30 16.57
N GLU A 637 -36.47 -3.48 17.43
CA GLU A 637 -35.94 -2.44 18.31
C GLU A 637 -35.22 -1.34 17.54
N LEU A 638 -34.54 -1.68 16.44
CA LEU A 638 -33.91 -0.72 15.54
C LEU A 638 -34.94 0.12 14.77
N GLY A 639 -35.99 -0.49 14.21
CA GLY A 639 -37.09 0.23 13.55
C GLY A 639 -37.96 1.06 14.49
N THR A 640 -37.71 0.99 15.80
CA THR A 640 -38.32 1.82 16.85
C THR A 640 -37.26 2.53 17.70
N PHE A 641 -36.13 2.87 17.08
CA PHE A 641 -35.00 3.53 17.76
C PHE A 641 -35.22 5.04 17.91
N THR A 642 -34.75 5.58 19.03
CA THR A 642 -34.73 7.02 19.33
C THR A 642 -33.51 7.33 20.18
N LEU A 643 -33.00 8.56 20.15
CA LEU A 643 -31.86 8.98 20.97
C LEU A 643 -32.14 8.73 22.45
N ALA A 644 -33.35 9.09 22.91
CA ALA A 644 -33.80 8.85 24.28
C ALA A 644 -33.88 7.35 24.66
N ARG A 645 -34.09 6.42 23.71
CA ARG A 645 -34.02 4.97 23.96
C ARG A 645 -32.57 4.50 24.02
N GLY A 646 -31.73 4.89 23.06
CA GLY A 646 -30.31 4.53 23.01
C GLY A 646 -29.54 4.97 24.26
N LEU A 647 -29.68 6.24 24.66
CA LEU A 647 -29.02 6.78 25.86
C LEU A 647 -29.50 6.11 27.17
N ARG A 648 -30.78 5.72 27.26
CA ARG A 648 -31.29 4.93 28.40
C ARG A 648 -30.67 3.54 28.46
N GLU A 649 -30.47 2.88 27.32
CA GLU A 649 -29.85 1.56 27.27
C GLU A 649 -28.35 1.62 27.60
N ILE A 650 -27.62 2.61 27.07
CA ILE A 650 -26.21 2.88 27.46
C ILE A 650 -26.12 3.02 28.98
N ARG A 651 -26.95 3.88 29.58
CA ARG A 651 -26.98 4.08 31.04
C ARG A 651 -27.34 2.80 31.80
N ARG A 652 -28.28 1.98 31.30
CA ARG A 652 -28.64 0.69 31.90
C ARG A 652 -27.47 -0.29 31.89
N VAL A 653 -26.75 -0.40 30.77
CA VAL A 653 -25.59 -1.28 30.62
C VAL A 653 -24.41 -0.80 31.46
N GLN A 654 -24.16 0.51 31.55
CA GLN A 654 -23.09 1.09 32.35
C GLN A 654 -23.34 0.88 33.86
N LEU A 655 -24.56 1.14 34.35
CA LEU A 655 -24.94 0.86 35.73
C LEU A 655 -24.86 -0.65 36.07
N ALA A 656 -25.21 -1.52 35.13
CA ALA A 656 -25.06 -2.97 35.29
C ALA A 656 -23.58 -3.39 35.35
N LYS A 657 -22.70 -2.85 34.49
CA LYS A 657 -21.24 -3.04 34.56
C LYS A 657 -20.69 -2.58 35.91
N GLU A 658 -21.08 -1.39 36.38
CA GLU A 658 -20.70 -0.87 37.69
C GLU A 658 -21.14 -1.76 38.84
N GLU A 659 -22.39 -2.25 38.84
CA GLU A 659 -22.88 -3.14 39.89
C GLU A 659 -22.14 -4.49 39.86
N GLN A 660 -21.86 -5.04 38.68
CA GLN A 660 -21.11 -6.28 38.51
C GLN A 660 -19.66 -6.14 38.99
N ALA A 661 -19.00 -5.01 38.69
CA ALA A 661 -17.67 -4.69 39.21
C ALA A 661 -17.68 -4.53 40.76
N LYS A 662 -18.69 -3.84 41.32
CA LYS A 662 -18.86 -3.69 42.78
C LYS A 662 -19.12 -5.05 43.46
N ARG A 663 -19.88 -5.95 42.83
CA ARG A 663 -20.09 -7.34 43.29
C ARG A 663 -18.79 -8.16 43.26
N GLN A 664 -17.99 -8.07 42.19
CA GLN A 664 -16.68 -8.74 42.09
C GLN A 664 -15.69 -8.22 43.14
N ALA A 665 -15.58 -6.90 43.32
CA ALA A 665 -14.74 -6.27 44.34
C ALA A 665 -15.17 -6.65 45.77
N GLY A 666 -16.48 -6.80 46.02
CA GLY A 666 -17.01 -7.28 47.30
C GLY A 666 -16.67 -8.75 47.61
N SER A 667 -16.67 -9.61 46.58
CA SER A 667 -16.41 -11.05 46.72
C SER A 667 -15.04 -11.36 47.36
N LEU A 668 -14.01 -10.57 47.03
CA LEU A 668 -12.64 -10.73 47.53
C LEU A 668 -12.47 -10.53 49.05
N LYS A 669 -13.51 -10.10 49.78
CA LYS A 669 -13.53 -10.01 51.26
C LYS A 669 -14.55 -10.96 51.93
N GLY A 670 -15.17 -11.88 51.17
CA GLY A 670 -16.47 -12.50 51.50
C GLY A 670 -16.54 -13.97 51.98
N LYS A 671 -15.45 -14.73 52.01
CA LYS A 671 -15.29 -16.04 52.71
C LYS A 671 -16.17 -17.26 52.29
N LYS A 672 -15.48 -18.29 51.77
CA LYS A 672 -15.86 -19.73 51.66
C LYS A 672 -16.99 -20.12 50.68
N ALA A 673 -16.85 -21.32 50.12
CA ALA A 673 -17.83 -22.00 49.29
C ALA A 673 -18.88 -22.75 50.13
N ASP A 674 -20.13 -22.79 49.65
CA ASP A 674 -20.71 -24.02 49.08
C ASP A 674 -22.06 -23.73 48.40
N SER A 675 -22.14 -23.91 47.08
CA SER A 675 -23.37 -24.15 46.30
C SER A 675 -23.03 -24.27 44.80
N ALA A 676 -23.05 -25.48 44.25
CA ALA A 676 -22.98 -25.68 42.81
C ALA A 676 -24.41 -25.81 42.25
N GLU A 677 -24.93 -24.74 41.65
CA GLU A 677 -26.15 -24.79 40.85
C GLU A 677 -25.81 -24.86 39.36
N GLN A 678 -26.56 -25.68 38.61
CA GLN A 678 -26.28 -25.99 37.22
C GLN A 678 -26.92 -24.94 36.30
N GLU A 679 -26.21 -23.85 35.98
CA GLU A 679 -26.59 -23.05 34.81
C GLU A 679 -26.54 -23.93 33.55
N ALA A 680 -27.63 -23.97 32.78
CA ALA A 680 -27.71 -24.79 31.57
C ALA A 680 -26.66 -24.33 30.54
N PRO A 681 -26.02 -25.25 29.79
CA PRO A 681 -24.94 -24.89 28.86
C PRO A 681 -25.39 -23.94 27.74
N GLU A 682 -26.70 -23.86 27.46
CA GLU A 682 -27.26 -22.88 26.52
C GLU A 682 -27.22 -21.45 27.06
N HIS A 683 -27.38 -21.25 28.37
CA HIS A 683 -27.28 -19.93 29.02
C HIS A 683 -25.83 -19.47 29.14
N GLU A 684 -24.91 -20.34 29.53
CA GLU A 684 -23.47 -20.03 29.52
C GLU A 684 -23.00 -19.67 28.09
N LYS A 685 -23.41 -20.45 27.08
CA LYS A 685 -23.13 -20.17 25.67
C LYS A 685 -23.75 -18.84 25.19
N ALA A 686 -24.97 -18.51 25.60
CA ALA A 686 -25.59 -17.22 25.28
C ALA A 686 -24.88 -16.04 25.97
N ARG A 687 -24.41 -16.22 27.21
CA ARG A 687 -23.64 -15.21 27.95
C ARG A 687 -22.28 -14.98 27.31
N LEU A 688 -21.59 -16.05 26.87
CA LEU A 688 -20.33 -15.96 26.14
C LEU A 688 -20.50 -15.28 24.77
N LEU A 689 -21.48 -15.69 23.95
CA LEU A 689 -21.74 -15.06 22.65
C LEU A 689 -22.11 -13.57 22.75
N SER A 690 -22.87 -13.18 23.78
CA SER A 690 -23.19 -11.76 24.04
C SER A 690 -22.04 -10.96 24.67
N THR A 691 -21.00 -11.63 25.17
CA THR A 691 -19.75 -11.01 25.62
C THR A 691 -18.81 -10.84 24.42
N GLU A 692 -18.56 -11.89 23.62
CA GLU A 692 -17.80 -11.82 22.36
C GLU A 692 -18.31 -10.69 21.45
N SER A 693 -19.63 -10.62 21.22
CA SER A 693 -20.23 -9.59 20.35
C SER A 693 -20.25 -8.18 20.96
N ARG A 694 -19.83 -8.00 22.21
CA ARG A 694 -19.65 -6.68 22.87
C ARG A 694 -18.19 -6.24 22.89
N ASP A 695 -17.28 -7.19 23.11
CA ASP A 695 -15.84 -6.91 23.18
C ASP A 695 -15.21 -6.79 21.77
N ALA A 696 -15.85 -7.34 20.74
CA ALA A 696 -15.42 -7.32 19.34
C ALA A 696 -15.05 -5.94 18.75
N ILE A 697 -15.60 -4.83 19.27
CA ILE A 697 -15.30 -3.46 18.79
C ILE A 697 -14.55 -2.64 19.86
N GLY A 698 -13.90 -3.29 20.84
CA GLY A 698 -12.96 -2.62 21.75
C GLY A 698 -13.58 -1.72 22.85
N LEU A 699 -14.91 -1.74 23.04
CA LEU A 699 -15.66 -0.94 24.04
C LEU A 699 -15.36 -1.31 25.54
N ALA A 700 -14.21 -1.90 25.83
CA ALA A 700 -13.81 -2.39 27.14
C ALA A 700 -12.57 -1.69 27.73
N THR A 701 -11.68 -1.12 26.90
CA THR A 701 -10.28 -0.90 27.31
C THR A 701 -9.94 0.51 27.81
N GLU A 702 -10.54 1.56 27.23
CA GLU A 702 -10.06 2.94 27.44
C GLU A 702 -10.43 3.55 28.82
N LEU A 703 -11.48 3.03 29.49
CA LEU A 703 -12.00 3.60 30.74
C LEU A 703 -11.38 3.04 32.05
N ASP A 704 -10.50 2.03 31.99
CA ASP A 704 -9.90 1.39 33.19
C ASP A 704 -8.42 1.79 33.43
N LEU A 705 -7.84 2.63 32.56
CA LEU A 705 -6.39 2.93 32.56
C LEU A 705 -5.92 3.86 33.70
N GLU A 706 -6.73 4.83 34.13
CA GLU A 706 -6.36 5.72 35.24
C GLU A 706 -6.42 5.04 36.62
N ALA A 707 -7.15 3.94 36.75
CA ALA A 707 -7.45 3.31 38.05
C ALA A 707 -6.30 2.45 38.62
N ARG A 708 -5.16 2.33 37.92
CA ARG A 708 -4.25 1.18 38.09
C ARG A 708 -2.77 1.50 38.30
N MET A 709 -2.44 2.61 38.96
CA MET A 709 -1.10 2.82 39.53
C MET A 709 -0.87 1.93 40.77
N PRO A 710 0.10 1.00 40.79
CA PRO A 710 0.45 0.25 41.99
C PRO A 710 1.30 1.11 42.94
N ARG A 711 0.85 1.27 44.19
CA ARG A 711 1.70 1.78 45.28
C ARG A 711 2.56 0.67 45.87
N ASP A 712 3.64 1.12 46.52
CA ASP A 712 4.57 0.39 47.39
C ASP A 712 5.48 -0.67 46.74
N ARG A 713 6.76 -0.28 46.57
CA ARG A 713 7.92 -1.18 46.66
C ARG A 713 8.81 -0.65 47.81
N PRO A 714 9.20 -1.48 48.80
CA PRO A 714 9.87 -0.99 50.00
C PRO A 714 11.36 -0.71 49.81
N LEU A 715 11.90 0.20 50.63
CA LEU A 715 13.33 0.46 50.78
C LEU A 715 13.83 -0.03 52.17
N PRO A 716 15.09 -0.50 52.29
CA PRO A 716 15.66 -0.97 53.54
C PRO A 716 16.11 0.17 54.48
N ARG A 717 16.35 -0.19 55.75
CA ARG A 717 16.65 0.72 56.87
C ARG A 717 18.09 1.27 56.86
N LEU A 718 18.26 2.42 57.50
CA LEU A 718 19.28 2.57 58.55
C LEU A 718 18.72 3.46 59.68
N ASP A 719 19.25 3.33 60.89
CA ASP A 719 18.65 3.88 62.12
C ASP A 719 19.20 5.26 62.53
N SER A 720 18.44 5.93 63.40
CA SER A 720 18.88 6.54 64.69
C SER A 720 18.70 8.05 64.90
N ILE A 721 18.33 8.35 66.16
CA ILE A 721 18.47 9.62 66.92
C ILE A 721 17.52 10.79 66.57
N ALA A 722 16.84 11.28 67.61
CA ALA A 722 16.16 12.58 67.70
C ALA A 722 16.94 13.48 68.70
N PRO A 723 16.77 14.82 68.73
CA PRO A 723 15.56 15.41 69.31
C PRO A 723 15.07 16.74 68.67
N SER A 724 13.95 17.25 69.20
CA SER A 724 13.41 18.63 69.10
C SER A 724 14.23 19.61 70.01
N PRO A 725 13.93 20.93 70.20
CA PRO A 725 12.65 21.67 70.00
C PRO A 725 12.73 23.16 69.53
N GLU A 726 11.59 23.90 69.64
CA GLU A 726 11.44 25.39 69.74
C GLU A 726 11.78 26.26 68.49
N SER A 727 11.22 27.47 68.22
CA SER A 727 10.03 28.21 68.71
C SER A 727 9.69 29.49 67.86
N GLU A 728 8.39 29.80 67.67
CA GLU A 728 7.77 31.14 67.37
C GLU A 728 8.26 31.93 66.10
N VAL A 729 7.78 33.11 65.61
CA VAL A 729 6.83 34.20 66.03
C VAL A 729 6.05 34.78 64.80
N ASP A 730 4.90 35.46 65.03
CA ASP A 730 4.00 36.26 64.16
C ASP A 730 4.55 37.15 63.00
N ARG A 731 3.69 37.48 61.99
CA ARG A 731 2.97 38.81 61.88
C ARG A 731 1.99 39.00 60.69
N ASN A 732 0.99 39.89 60.92
CA ASN A 732 -0.08 40.32 60.00
C ASN A 732 0.27 41.61 59.20
N VAL A 733 -0.53 41.92 58.17
CA VAL A 733 -1.25 43.22 57.94
C VAL A 733 -2.30 43.05 56.81
N SER A 734 -3.27 43.96 56.69
CA SER A 734 -4.45 43.88 55.80
C SER A 734 -4.64 45.14 54.94
N GLU A 735 -5.45 45.05 53.86
CA GLU A 735 -6.31 46.17 53.39
C GLU A 735 -7.55 45.65 52.60
N GLN A 736 -8.56 46.52 52.36
CA GLN A 736 -9.94 46.09 52.01
C GLN A 736 -10.71 47.10 51.09
N PRO A 737 -12.07 47.12 50.90
CA PRO A 737 -12.68 47.25 49.55
C PRO A 737 -13.69 48.42 49.39
N PRO A 738 -14.52 48.41 48.31
CA PRO A 738 -15.98 48.43 48.49
C PRO A 738 -16.70 47.38 47.59
N LEU A 739 -17.84 46.75 47.92
CA LEU A 739 -19.17 47.17 48.44
C LEU A 739 -20.02 47.94 47.41
N SER A 740 -21.34 47.70 47.27
CA SER A 740 -22.31 46.77 47.93
C SER A 740 -23.40 46.37 46.88
N ALA A 741 -24.51 45.65 47.09
CA ALA A 741 -25.31 45.12 48.23
C ALA A 741 -26.26 44.00 47.64
N SER A 742 -27.28 43.35 48.22
CA SER A 742 -27.80 42.95 49.56
C SER A 742 -29.12 42.14 49.29
N THR A 743 -29.85 41.41 50.16
CA THR A 743 -29.96 41.23 51.63
C THR A 743 -30.27 39.74 51.98
N SER A 744 -30.48 39.42 53.26
CA SER A 744 -31.42 38.44 53.89
C SER A 744 -31.77 37.08 53.20
N ASP A 745 -31.78 35.92 53.87
CA ASP A 745 -31.57 35.60 55.31
C ASP A 745 -31.17 34.11 55.51
N VAL A 746 -30.74 33.74 56.72
CA VAL A 746 -30.32 32.37 57.11
C VAL A 746 -30.88 32.02 58.51
N PRO A 747 -31.27 30.76 58.79
CA PRO A 747 -30.63 30.10 59.94
C PRO A 747 -30.40 28.57 59.82
N GLN A 748 -29.12 28.18 59.98
CA GLN A 748 -28.62 27.15 60.90
C GLN A 748 -29.04 25.66 60.85
N SER A 749 -28.09 24.84 60.34
CA SER A 749 -27.33 23.84 61.14
C SER A 749 -27.77 22.36 61.30
N LYS A 750 -26.75 21.54 61.65
CA LYS A 750 -26.75 20.21 62.32
C LYS A 750 -27.05 18.93 61.52
N SER A 751 -25.95 18.34 61.03
CA SER A 751 -25.37 17.03 61.41
C SER A 751 -26.25 15.75 61.57
N GLU A 752 -25.64 14.66 61.12
CA GLU A 752 -25.99 13.23 61.11
C GLU A 752 -26.73 12.58 62.33
N LYS A 753 -27.17 11.32 62.07
CA LYS A 753 -27.46 10.19 62.99
C LYS A 753 -28.84 10.13 63.69
N ALA A 754 -29.80 9.50 63.00
CA ALA A 754 -30.78 8.59 63.61
C ALA A 754 -31.21 7.49 62.64
N ARG A 755 -31.67 6.34 63.15
CA ARG A 755 -32.11 5.17 62.36
C ARG A 755 -33.63 5.20 62.17
N GLY A 756 -34.14 4.83 60.98
CA GLY A 756 -35.58 4.63 60.76
C GLY A 756 -35.87 3.75 59.55
N LYS A 757 -36.60 2.63 59.75
CA LYS A 757 -37.13 1.81 58.65
C LYS A 757 -38.49 2.35 58.22
N MET A 758 -38.69 2.67 56.94
CA MET A 758 -40.04 2.68 56.36
C MET A 758 -40.02 2.26 54.89
N ARG A 759 -41.14 1.75 54.40
CA ARG A 759 -41.28 1.03 53.13
C ARG A 759 -42.03 1.87 52.11
N GLN A 760 -41.40 2.10 50.96
CA GLN A 760 -42.00 2.30 49.63
C GLN A 760 -43.24 3.20 49.50
N ARG A 761 -43.08 4.37 48.86
CA ARG A 761 -44.17 4.98 48.07
C ARG A 761 -43.61 5.55 46.77
N GLN A 762 -44.01 4.98 45.64
CA GLN A 762 -43.61 5.45 44.31
C GLN A 762 -44.20 6.84 44.02
N ARG A 763 -43.42 7.73 43.39
CA ARG A 763 -43.94 9.01 42.86
C ARG A 763 -43.17 9.47 41.61
N SER A 764 -43.46 8.81 40.49
CA SER A 764 -43.35 9.31 39.11
C SER A 764 -42.07 10.07 38.70
N GLU A 765 -40.98 9.34 38.45
CA GLU A 765 -39.72 9.86 37.86
C GLU A 765 -39.82 10.11 36.34
N SER A 766 -40.86 10.80 35.87
CA SER A 766 -41.18 10.90 34.43
C SER A 766 -40.86 12.24 33.76
N VAL A 767 -40.41 13.26 34.50
CA VAL A 767 -40.25 14.64 33.97
C VAL A 767 -38.79 15.11 33.96
N ASP A 768 -37.99 14.79 34.98
CA ASP A 768 -36.60 15.29 35.14
C ASP A 768 -35.54 14.47 34.35
N MET A 769 -35.97 13.45 33.59
CA MET A 769 -35.04 12.57 32.86
C MET A 769 -34.47 13.23 31.59
N SER A 770 -35.20 14.13 30.93
CA SER A 770 -34.80 14.68 29.62
C SER A 770 -33.49 15.47 29.72
N GLY A 771 -33.44 16.45 30.62
CA GLY A 771 -32.21 17.20 30.94
C GLY A 771 -31.13 16.37 31.66
N SER A 772 -31.38 15.11 32.01
CA SER A 772 -30.35 14.15 32.42
C SER A 772 -29.81 13.32 31.25
N LEU A 773 -30.55 13.17 30.16
CA LEU A 773 -30.14 12.43 28.96
C LEU A 773 -29.30 13.31 28.03
N GLU A 774 -29.67 14.58 27.85
CA GLU A 774 -28.88 15.57 27.11
C GLU A 774 -27.49 15.75 27.73
N ARG A 775 -27.42 15.83 29.06
CA ARG A 775 -26.15 15.83 29.82
C ARG A 775 -25.34 14.54 29.67
N ILE A 776 -25.93 13.40 29.32
CA ILE A 776 -25.19 12.16 29.03
C ILE A 776 -24.65 12.21 27.60
N ALA A 777 -25.44 12.62 26.61
CA ALA A 777 -24.98 12.77 25.23
C ALA A 777 -23.78 13.74 25.13
N ALA A 778 -23.86 14.87 25.83
CA ALA A 778 -22.80 15.88 25.87
C ALA A 778 -21.59 15.52 26.75
N ALA A 779 -21.67 14.50 27.61
CA ALA A 779 -20.60 14.12 28.54
C ALA A 779 -19.78 12.88 28.09
N GLY A 780 -19.76 12.58 26.79
CA GLY A 780 -18.85 11.59 26.20
C GLY A 780 -19.49 10.34 25.59
N VAL A 781 -20.65 10.47 24.92
CA VAL A 781 -21.16 9.40 24.04
C VAL A 781 -20.49 9.45 22.67
N GLY A 782 -20.25 10.64 22.12
CA GLY A 782 -19.53 10.85 20.86
C GLY A 782 -18.02 10.94 21.04
N ARG A 783 -17.27 10.44 20.05
CA ARG A 783 -15.82 10.64 19.92
C ARG A 783 -15.52 11.99 19.24
N ASN A 784 -14.29 12.47 19.39
CA ASN A 784 -13.76 13.67 18.70
C ASN A 784 -14.60 14.95 18.84
N GLY A 785 -15.38 15.08 19.93
CA GLY A 785 -16.25 16.24 20.17
C GLY A 785 -17.64 16.16 19.51
N PHE A 786 -17.97 15.07 18.82
CA PHE A 786 -19.32 14.83 18.31
C PHE A 786 -20.34 14.71 19.45
N VAL A 787 -21.54 15.24 19.24
CA VAL A 787 -22.67 15.09 20.17
C VAL A 787 -23.92 14.66 19.38
N PRO A 788 -24.45 13.45 19.58
CA PRO A 788 -25.57 12.94 18.80
C PRO A 788 -26.87 13.68 19.17
N THR A 789 -27.51 14.31 18.18
CA THR A 789 -28.81 14.99 18.33
C THR A 789 -29.98 14.09 17.89
N GLN A 790 -31.20 14.39 18.34
CA GLN A 790 -32.37 13.62 17.91
C GLN A 790 -32.69 13.86 16.42
N ASP A 791 -32.43 15.05 15.89
CA ASP A 791 -32.62 15.34 14.46
C ASP A 791 -31.66 14.52 13.58
N TRP A 792 -30.39 14.40 14.00
CA TRP A 792 -29.40 13.52 13.36
C TRP A 792 -29.79 12.04 13.45
N VAL A 793 -30.27 11.57 14.61
CA VAL A 793 -30.82 10.20 14.72
C VAL A 793 -31.99 10.00 13.76
N THR A 794 -32.90 10.96 13.67
CA THR A 794 -34.07 10.89 12.78
C THR A 794 -33.68 10.86 11.31
N SER A 795 -32.68 11.63 10.87
CA SER A 795 -32.30 11.74 9.46
C SER A 795 -31.75 10.44 8.89
N TRP A 796 -30.91 9.69 9.64
CA TRP A 796 -30.46 8.37 9.17
C TRP A 796 -31.48 7.27 9.44
N HIS A 797 -32.25 7.34 10.53
CA HIS A 797 -33.26 6.31 10.86
C HIS A 797 -34.34 6.20 9.78
N GLN A 798 -34.81 7.32 9.24
CA GLN A 798 -35.77 7.35 8.14
C GLN A 798 -35.21 6.79 6.82
N GLY A 799 -33.89 6.72 6.68
CA GLY A 799 -33.21 6.17 5.51
C GLY A 799 -32.79 4.70 5.63
N LEU A 800 -33.03 4.02 6.76
CA LEU A 800 -32.63 2.62 6.92
C LEU A 800 -33.56 1.67 6.14
N PRO A 801 -33.03 0.79 5.27
CA PRO A 801 -33.85 -0.10 4.44
C PRO A 801 -34.31 -1.33 5.25
N LEU A 802 -35.19 -1.10 6.22
CA LEU A 802 -35.65 -2.13 7.17
C LEU A 802 -36.84 -2.96 6.66
N ASP A 803 -37.67 -2.39 5.78
CA ASP A 803 -38.98 -2.93 5.40
C ASP A 803 -38.89 -4.38 4.89
N THR A 804 -37.92 -4.67 4.02
CA THR A 804 -37.66 -6.02 3.48
C THR A 804 -37.36 -7.05 4.57
N VAL A 805 -36.57 -6.69 5.59
CA VAL A 805 -36.26 -7.62 6.70
C VAL A 805 -37.46 -7.76 7.63
N LEU A 806 -38.13 -6.67 7.97
CA LEU A 806 -39.27 -6.66 8.88
C LEU A 806 -40.48 -7.40 8.30
N LEU A 807 -40.75 -7.24 7.00
CA LEU A 807 -41.83 -7.96 6.30
C LEU A 807 -41.54 -9.46 6.22
N MET A 808 -40.29 -9.85 5.95
CA MET A 808 -39.84 -11.25 6.01
C MET A 808 -40.02 -11.83 7.44
N ILE A 809 -39.67 -11.06 8.47
CA ILE A 809 -39.90 -11.43 9.88
C ILE A 809 -41.40 -11.63 10.15
N SER A 810 -42.27 -10.67 9.80
CA SER A 810 -43.71 -10.78 10.08
C SER A 810 -44.36 -11.96 9.37
N GLU A 811 -43.92 -12.28 8.15
CA GLU A 811 -44.48 -13.41 7.39
C GLU A 811 -43.94 -14.78 7.81
N LEU A 812 -42.67 -14.90 8.22
CA LEU A 812 -42.08 -16.21 8.54
C LEU A 812 -42.02 -16.54 10.04
N LEU A 813 -41.88 -15.55 10.92
CA LEU A 813 -41.72 -15.79 12.36
C LEU A 813 -42.90 -16.57 12.98
N PRO A 814 -44.18 -16.27 12.69
CA PRO A 814 -45.31 -17.05 13.22
C PRO A 814 -45.33 -18.49 12.69
N LYS A 815 -44.98 -18.67 11.41
CA LYS A 815 -44.94 -19.99 10.75
C LYS A 815 -43.84 -20.86 11.36
N VAL A 816 -42.67 -20.29 11.65
CA VAL A 816 -41.57 -20.96 12.36
C VAL A 816 -41.92 -21.27 13.82
N GLN A 817 -42.56 -20.36 14.55
CA GLN A 817 -43.00 -20.60 15.93
C GLN A 817 -44.01 -21.76 16.04
N ASN A 818 -44.94 -21.87 15.07
CA ASN A 818 -45.86 -23.00 15.01
C ASN A 818 -45.13 -24.34 14.83
N ILE A 819 -44.10 -24.40 13.97
CA ILE A 819 -43.25 -25.60 13.80
C ILE A 819 -42.46 -25.91 15.09
N GLN A 820 -41.95 -24.89 15.80
CA GLN A 820 -41.29 -25.08 17.10
C GLN A 820 -42.25 -25.61 18.19
N SER A 821 -43.51 -25.19 18.18
CA SER A 821 -44.51 -25.64 19.17
C SER A 821 -45.01 -27.08 18.97
N SER A 822 -44.79 -27.65 17.78
CA SER A 822 -45.35 -28.95 17.36
C SER A 822 -44.32 -30.08 17.23
N MET A 823 -43.03 -29.78 17.44
CA MET A 823 -41.90 -30.72 17.29
C MET A 823 -40.94 -30.61 18.49
N SER A 824 -40.18 -31.67 18.78
CA SER A 824 -39.10 -31.60 19.77
C SER A 824 -37.92 -30.77 19.24
N ALA A 825 -37.19 -30.08 20.12
CA ALA A 825 -36.16 -29.09 19.75
C ALA A 825 -35.09 -29.59 18.75
N ALA A 826 -34.71 -30.87 18.83
CA ALA A 826 -33.76 -31.48 17.91
C ALA A 826 -34.32 -31.63 16.48
N ASN A 827 -35.60 -32.01 16.36
CA ASN A 827 -36.28 -32.23 15.07
C ASN A 827 -36.89 -30.94 14.51
N SER A 828 -37.23 -29.97 15.36
CA SER A 828 -37.78 -28.69 14.91
C SER A 828 -36.77 -27.92 14.06
N THR A 829 -35.49 -27.95 14.41
CA THR A 829 -34.46 -27.15 13.71
C THR A 829 -34.26 -27.59 12.26
N SER A 830 -34.23 -28.91 11.98
CA SER A 830 -34.18 -29.41 10.59
C SER A 830 -35.48 -29.12 9.84
N ALA A 831 -36.64 -29.38 10.45
CA ALA A 831 -37.95 -29.09 9.84
C ALA A 831 -38.14 -27.60 9.48
N ILE A 832 -37.60 -26.68 10.30
CA ILE A 832 -37.59 -25.24 10.01
C ILE A 832 -36.69 -24.93 8.81
N ILE A 833 -35.49 -25.51 8.74
CA ILE A 833 -34.58 -25.30 7.61
C ILE A 833 -35.18 -25.83 6.29
N ASP A 834 -35.88 -26.97 6.31
CA ASP A 834 -36.57 -27.52 5.14
C ASP A 834 -37.83 -26.73 4.75
N PHE A 835 -38.57 -26.18 5.72
CA PHE A 835 -39.60 -25.18 5.46
C PHE A 835 -39.01 -23.92 4.81
N LEU A 836 -37.91 -23.37 5.33
CA LEU A 836 -37.28 -22.15 4.79
C LEU A 836 -36.68 -22.33 3.38
N ARG A 837 -36.33 -23.57 2.97
CA ARG A 837 -35.98 -23.89 1.58
C ARG A 837 -37.17 -23.79 0.61
N SER A 838 -38.39 -24.00 1.09
CA SER A 838 -39.61 -24.07 0.27
C SER A 838 -40.56 -22.87 0.43
N ALA A 839 -40.39 -22.06 1.47
CA ALA A 839 -41.15 -20.83 1.70
C ALA A 839 -40.93 -19.80 0.58
N SER A 840 -41.98 -19.10 0.16
CA SER A 840 -41.92 -17.97 -0.76
C SER A 840 -42.64 -16.77 -0.16
N ILE A 841 -42.10 -15.58 -0.38
CA ILE A 841 -42.70 -14.28 0.01
C ILE A 841 -42.69 -13.31 -1.20
N LYS A 842 -42.49 -13.82 -2.43
CA LYS A 842 -42.29 -12.99 -3.62
C LYS A 842 -43.46 -12.06 -3.91
N ASP A 843 -44.68 -12.45 -3.53
CA ASP A 843 -45.92 -11.70 -3.76
C ASP A 843 -46.15 -10.57 -2.73
N ALA A 844 -45.30 -10.46 -1.69
CA ALA A 844 -45.36 -9.42 -0.67
C ALA A 844 -44.03 -8.69 -0.43
N LEU A 845 -42.93 -9.13 -1.06
CA LEU A 845 -41.68 -8.38 -1.14
C LEU A 845 -41.78 -7.29 -2.24
N PRO A 846 -41.07 -6.16 -2.12
CA PRO A 846 -40.93 -5.21 -3.22
C PRO A 846 -40.32 -5.85 -4.47
N GLU A 847 -40.60 -5.30 -5.66
CA GLU A 847 -39.91 -5.70 -6.88
C GLU A 847 -38.38 -5.60 -6.69
N THR A 848 -37.66 -6.65 -7.08
CA THR A 848 -36.19 -6.70 -7.01
C THR A 848 -35.58 -5.59 -7.87
N PRO A 849 -34.96 -4.54 -7.28
CA PRO A 849 -34.13 -3.63 -8.07
C PRO A 849 -32.90 -4.37 -8.59
N SER A 850 -32.35 -3.91 -9.71
CA SER A 850 -31.07 -4.44 -10.18
C SER A 850 -29.99 -4.28 -9.09
N PRO A 851 -29.16 -5.31 -8.81
CA PRO A 851 -28.12 -5.26 -7.79
C PRO A 851 -27.29 -3.96 -7.83
N PRO A 852 -27.31 -3.12 -6.77
CA PRO A 852 -26.62 -1.83 -6.76
C PRO A 852 -25.11 -2.01 -6.62
N CYS A 853 -24.45 -2.32 -7.73
CA CYS A 853 -23.00 -2.51 -7.79
C CYS A 853 -22.25 -1.18 -7.66
N ARG A 854 -21.85 -0.86 -6.42
CA ARG A 854 -21.06 0.34 -6.11
C ARG A 854 -19.62 0.17 -6.57
N LYS A 855 -19.24 0.92 -7.60
CA LYS A 855 -17.86 0.98 -8.10
C LYS A 855 -17.03 1.85 -7.16
N PHE A 856 -15.75 1.50 -6.98
CA PHE A 856 -14.76 2.44 -6.47
C PHE A 856 -14.59 3.59 -7.47
N LEU A 857 -14.51 4.82 -6.98
CA LEU A 857 -14.26 6.02 -7.78
C LEU A 857 -12.92 6.61 -7.37
N TRP A 858 -12.07 6.91 -8.36
CA TRP A 858 -10.81 7.60 -8.10
C TRP A 858 -11.07 9.06 -7.78
N SER A 859 -10.43 9.53 -6.70
CA SER A 859 -10.39 10.93 -6.28
C SER A 859 -8.94 11.40 -6.28
N ASP A 860 -8.71 12.70 -6.34
CA ASP A 860 -7.37 13.28 -6.21
C ASP A 860 -6.69 12.79 -4.92
N THR A 861 -7.42 12.73 -3.80
CA THR A 861 -6.93 12.20 -2.52
C THR A 861 -6.54 10.72 -2.60
N SER A 862 -7.34 9.86 -3.25
CA SER A 862 -7.00 8.44 -3.36
C SER A 862 -5.87 8.16 -4.36
N MET A 863 -5.69 9.00 -5.39
CA MET A 863 -4.51 8.96 -6.26
C MET A 863 -3.24 9.40 -5.52
N VAL A 864 -3.29 10.50 -4.75
CA VAL A 864 -2.17 10.95 -3.91
C VAL A 864 -1.82 9.92 -2.83
N TRP A 865 -2.82 9.28 -2.23
CA TRP A 865 -2.61 8.19 -1.27
C TRP A 865 -1.89 6.99 -1.91
N LEU A 866 -2.29 6.54 -3.10
CA LEU A 866 -1.61 5.41 -3.76
C LEU A 866 -0.18 5.77 -4.19
N ALA A 867 0.06 6.98 -4.70
CA ALA A 867 1.41 7.46 -5.00
C ALA A 867 2.29 7.49 -3.74
N SER A 868 1.73 7.93 -2.61
CA SER A 868 2.40 7.94 -1.30
C SER A 868 2.69 6.52 -0.78
N LEU A 869 1.80 5.55 -1.03
CA LEU A 869 2.03 4.14 -0.69
C LEU A 869 3.14 3.51 -1.54
N VAL A 870 3.12 3.73 -2.87
CA VAL A 870 4.15 3.23 -3.80
C VAL A 870 5.52 3.78 -3.43
N TRP A 871 5.64 5.11 -3.31
CA TRP A 871 6.92 5.74 -2.98
C TRP A 871 7.35 5.51 -1.52
N GLY A 872 6.41 5.42 -0.60
CA GLY A 872 6.67 5.13 0.82
C GLY A 872 7.32 3.76 1.02
N ASP A 873 6.80 2.71 0.38
CA ASP A 873 7.38 1.36 0.46
C ASP A 873 8.77 1.28 -0.22
N ILE A 874 8.93 1.91 -1.39
CA ILE A 874 10.23 2.03 -2.07
C ILE A 874 11.28 2.73 -1.17
N TYR A 875 10.87 3.81 -0.51
CA TYR A 875 11.72 4.59 0.40
C TYR A 875 12.05 3.81 1.69
N VAL A 876 11.06 3.18 2.33
CA VAL A 876 11.23 2.39 3.57
C VAL A 876 12.13 1.17 3.36
N ARG A 877 12.00 0.45 2.24
CA ARG A 877 12.93 -0.64 1.89
C ARG A 877 14.37 -0.15 1.70
N SER A 878 14.52 1.11 1.35
CA SER A 878 15.78 1.79 1.11
C SER A 878 16.32 2.55 2.34
N MET A 879 15.68 2.44 3.51
CA MET A 879 16.19 2.96 4.79
C MET A 879 17.33 2.12 5.41
N THR A 880 17.79 1.06 4.75
CA THR A 880 18.97 0.31 5.24
C THR A 880 20.21 1.23 5.36
N PRO A 881 21.19 0.94 6.25
CA PRO A 881 22.32 1.85 6.52
C PRO A 881 23.18 2.27 5.31
N LEU A 882 23.03 1.62 4.15
CA LEU A 882 23.67 1.94 2.88
C LEU A 882 22.66 1.93 1.72
N GLY A 883 21.41 2.31 1.99
CA GLY A 883 20.37 2.50 0.97
C GLY A 883 20.38 3.89 0.33
N ILE A 884 19.76 4.00 -0.85
CA ILE A 884 19.85 5.16 -1.76
C ILE A 884 19.47 6.47 -1.07
N TRP A 885 18.25 6.53 -0.54
CA TRP A 885 17.67 7.72 0.10
C TRP A 885 17.92 7.78 1.62
N ASN A 886 18.87 7.00 2.15
CA ASN A 886 19.23 7.10 3.56
C ASN A 886 19.93 8.43 3.85
N ALA A 887 19.43 9.14 4.88
CA ALA A 887 19.81 10.48 5.29
C ALA A 887 19.60 11.56 4.21
N THR A 888 18.60 11.40 3.33
CA THR A 888 18.04 12.50 2.52
C THR A 888 16.80 13.11 3.16
N ASN A 889 16.58 14.41 2.92
CA ASN A 889 15.44 15.16 3.45
C ASN A 889 14.22 14.99 2.53
N SER A 890 13.46 13.91 2.69
CA SER A 890 12.21 13.64 1.94
C SER A 890 10.98 13.82 2.82
N GLU A 891 9.91 14.42 2.27
CA GLU A 891 8.66 14.69 3.01
C GLU A 891 7.88 13.41 3.37
N VAL A 892 8.16 12.30 2.68
CA VAL A 892 7.73 10.94 3.04
C VAL A 892 8.10 10.59 4.49
N SER A 893 9.18 11.17 5.03
CA SER A 893 9.61 10.97 6.41
C SER A 893 8.64 11.52 7.45
N GLU A 894 7.94 12.62 7.14
CA GLU A 894 6.92 13.21 8.01
C GLU A 894 5.57 12.49 7.82
N VAL A 895 5.21 12.26 6.55
CA VAL A 895 3.98 11.55 6.13
C VAL A 895 3.88 10.13 6.70
N SER A 896 5.01 9.47 7.01
CA SER A 896 5.04 8.16 7.67
C SER A 896 4.38 8.12 9.07
N SER A 897 4.01 9.28 9.65
CA SER A 897 3.23 9.35 10.89
C SER A 897 1.72 9.39 10.67
N ASP A 898 1.24 9.99 9.57
CA ASP A 898 -0.19 10.25 9.30
C ASP A 898 -0.80 9.36 8.21
N ALA A 899 -0.01 8.68 7.37
CA ALA A 899 -0.45 7.97 6.16
C ALA A 899 -1.38 6.73 6.36
N LEU A 900 -1.92 6.53 7.56
CA LEU A 900 -2.83 5.43 7.90
C LEU A 900 -4.32 5.85 7.90
N GLU A 901 -4.63 7.14 7.77
CA GLU A 901 -6.01 7.58 7.52
C GLU A 901 -6.38 7.42 6.03
N VAL A 902 -7.18 6.40 5.76
CA VAL A 902 -7.81 6.16 4.46
C VAL A 902 -8.76 7.30 4.10
N PRO A 903 -8.72 7.84 2.86
CA PRO A 903 -9.66 8.89 2.45
C PRO A 903 -11.11 8.40 2.54
N LYS A 904 -11.92 9.05 3.39
CA LYS A 904 -13.34 8.73 3.60
C LYS A 904 -14.13 8.94 2.30
N ALA A 905 -14.63 7.84 1.73
CA ALA A 905 -15.56 7.81 0.60
C ALA A 905 -17.03 7.92 1.03
#